data_AF-A0A933YQ45-F1
#
_entry.id   AF-A0A933YQ45-F1
#
_cell.length_a   1.000
_cell.length_b   1.000
_cell.length_c   1.000
_cell.angle_alpha   90.00
_cell.angle_beta   90.00
_cell.angle_gamma   90.00
#
_symmetry.space_group_name_H-M   'P 1'
#
loop_
_entity.id
_entity.type
_entity.pdbx_description
1 polymer ?
#
loop_
_entity_poly.entity_id
_entity_poly.type
_entity_poly.pdbx_seq_one_letter_code
_entity_poly.pdbx_strand_id
1 'polypeptide(L)'
;MKRQPTVIALLLLACLFAGAGQAATKEKSMAKNGGPNSTLGTPNATYMNINKISTYIRADGRADLDVTSNNSGLVYPKGSSKTAIFQSGFLWGARVQGDPQVRVGGSAYRTGLQTGKLLSPGVSEDPNLPKNRIYRVRPDWRNADLSSEVRDEGRSASEVRAQYERDWNEWPATDGAPYKDIDSNGAYNASVDIPGVSGADQTIWFVCNDNNSTNTQNLYGALPMGIEVQYTIWAYAQEGALGNMIFKSYTMINKGTSQLDSMYVCQWSDPDLGNAADDFVGCDTSLSIGFVYNAGNTDATYNPLPPPASGFDFFQGPIVPSAGSQAIFRGRVKDGYRNLPMTAFFYFINQDPTLTDPTQGAIAGSSQFYNFFRGRIGLTGQLFQDPQGNPTTFTLSGDPQSGRGWLDGQQFPAGDRRMGLASGPFAMAPGDTQEIVVAEIAAGAIPGVDRLSAVGLLKFFDRAAQLAYDNFFQLPSPPPLPKVTVTELNNSIVLNWGNDLNAVKETETSNTRGFRFQGYNVYQLPSASATITEAKKIATFDIPGDGVTRITDQVFDPETGVVTGKVVQLGTDSGIKRYLQIRNDALNGGTPLINGIRYYFAVTAYSFNPDPNSVPNNIEDPLQIITVVPHSENPGIRMPLSYGDTASVDHAGRSDGAAVPFIVDPSRTTGKSYKVIFRNIPERFVYGPDSNGDRDTVTTDIMYWYLVSGTDTLYRSNNLGTAIAFDPGTHNLAEDFPATFGDEFSYPVIDGMFMSVSGPAPQLNAARSRYVSGTDWTTAGGAGRFTASPSLFSSQVTAATNVGSYLGSTGAGAPAAQFTDVEFRFGDNGSLTQKAYRYRRMGTPNNYRFQDYTNVPFQVWDVSGATPRQLNVGYRDNNNSGAWEPSGALEILFVATSTYDGDNPTTFTYGTTVGSDANSIPLGDFQLLAEWVSANGVAADIRESRILVSPNRVLTVNDIYTFTAPAPTQNLQTAKNDVSQINVFPNPYYGVNTEEINKYQRFVTFNHLPDNAIIRIFNLAGVQIRVMRKDASASPGQFMRWDLANESGLPVGSGLYIAHIEMPDLGATKVLKLAIVQEQQILDRY
;
A
#
# COMPACT_ATOMS: atom_id res chain seq x y z
N MET A 1 -17.10 62.09 -51.86
CA MET A 1 -15.69 62.33 -51.48
C MET A 1 -15.65 62.49 -49.96
N LYS A 2 -14.77 61.78 -49.24
CA LYS A 2 -14.60 61.80 -47.76
C LYS A 2 -15.82 61.39 -46.92
N ARG A 3 -15.59 61.09 -45.63
CA ARG A 3 -16.54 60.51 -44.64
C ARG A 3 -16.66 61.38 -43.38
N GLN A 4 -17.84 61.34 -42.75
CA GLN A 4 -18.18 61.76 -41.38
C GLN A 4 -19.50 61.02 -40.97
N PRO A 5 -20.04 61.07 -39.73
CA PRO A 5 -19.86 62.08 -38.66
C PRO A 5 -19.47 61.52 -37.26
N THR A 6 -19.66 62.33 -36.20
CA THR A 6 -19.15 62.17 -34.81
C THR A 6 -20.25 62.47 -33.76
N VAL A 7 -20.17 61.85 -32.57
CA VAL A 7 -20.98 62.06 -31.33
C VAL A 7 -20.08 61.68 -30.11
N ILE A 8 -19.90 62.34 -28.94
CA ILE A 8 -20.55 63.41 -28.11
C ILE A 8 -21.48 62.86 -27.00
N ALA A 9 -21.26 62.98 -25.67
CA ALA A 9 -20.13 63.49 -24.85
C ALA A 9 -19.86 62.48 -23.67
N LEU A 10 -19.54 62.73 -22.37
CA LEU A 10 -19.48 63.83 -21.37
C LEU A 10 -18.19 63.61 -20.49
N LEU A 11 -17.50 64.57 -19.83
CA LEU A 11 -17.79 65.52 -18.72
C LEU A 11 -17.94 64.84 -17.32
N LEU A 12 -17.35 65.31 -16.20
CA LEU A 12 -16.88 66.66 -15.79
C LEU A 12 -15.72 66.66 -14.73
N LEU A 13 -15.20 67.87 -14.44
CA LEU A 13 -14.23 68.35 -13.40
C LEU A 13 -14.22 67.64 -12.02
N ALA A 14 -13.16 67.58 -11.21
CA ALA A 14 -11.86 68.30 -11.07
C ALA A 14 -11.82 69.63 -10.25
N CYS A 15 -10.90 69.65 -9.26
CA CYS A 15 -10.35 70.80 -8.49
C CYS A 15 -11.23 71.55 -7.45
N LEU A 16 -11.03 71.25 -6.16
CA LEU A 16 -10.36 72.18 -5.21
C LEU A 16 -10.20 71.56 -3.81
N PHE A 17 -8.95 71.38 -3.35
CA PHE A 17 -8.43 71.77 -2.03
C PHE A 17 -6.98 71.24 -1.88
N ALA A 18 -6.06 72.10 -1.46
CA ALA A 18 -4.68 71.73 -1.14
C ALA A 18 -4.33 72.28 0.24
N GLY A 19 -3.88 71.42 1.16
CA GLY A 19 -3.64 71.82 2.55
C GLY A 19 -3.13 70.68 3.43
N ALA A 20 -1.79 70.56 3.51
CA ALA A 20 -1.00 69.92 4.56
C ALA A 20 -1.51 68.59 5.19
N GLY A 21 -0.92 67.49 4.74
CA GLY A 21 -0.84 66.22 5.48
C GLY A 21 0.38 65.43 4.98
N GLN A 22 1.42 65.29 5.80
CA GLN A 22 2.69 64.70 5.35
C GLN A 22 2.57 63.17 5.26
N ALA A 23 2.36 62.66 4.04
CA ALA A 23 2.68 61.26 3.75
C ALA A 23 4.19 61.07 3.92
N ALA A 24 4.60 60.28 4.92
CA ALA A 24 6.00 60.00 5.18
C ALA A 24 6.59 59.18 4.02
N THR A 25 7.37 59.84 3.17
CA THR A 25 8.11 59.17 2.10
C THR A 25 9.11 58.21 2.73
N LYS A 26 8.96 56.89 2.51
CA LYS A 26 9.93 55.89 2.94
C LYS A 26 11.29 56.24 2.33
N GLU A 27 12.23 56.76 3.13
CA GLU A 27 13.57 57.09 2.66
C GLU A 27 14.28 55.83 2.18
N LYS A 28 14.49 55.71 0.86
CA LYS A 28 15.28 54.64 0.25
C LYS A 28 16.77 54.86 0.51
N SER A 29 17.18 54.65 1.76
CA SER A 29 18.55 54.85 2.25
C SER A 29 19.08 53.63 3.03
N MET A 30 19.24 52.50 2.35
CA MET A 30 20.18 51.44 2.74
C MET A 30 20.92 50.91 1.50
N ALA A 31 22.09 50.32 1.72
CA ALA A 31 23.10 50.10 0.68
C ALA A 31 22.74 49.02 -0.35
N LYS A 32 23.26 49.18 -1.58
CA LYS A 32 23.34 48.09 -2.56
C LYS A 32 24.26 46.98 -2.03
N ASN A 33 23.70 45.91 -1.50
CA ASN A 33 24.39 44.63 -1.31
C ASN A 33 23.35 43.49 -1.26
N GLY A 34 23.52 42.46 -2.09
CA GLY A 34 22.65 41.28 -2.12
C GLY A 34 21.69 41.20 -3.31
N GLY A 35 22.24 41.17 -4.54
CA GLY A 35 21.68 40.27 -5.55
C GLY A 35 22.01 38.81 -5.20
N PRO A 36 21.61 37.82 -6.01
CA PRO A 36 21.81 36.39 -5.70
C PRO A 36 23.29 35.97 -5.55
N ASN A 37 24.23 36.77 -6.07
CA ASN A 37 25.67 36.62 -5.83
C ASN A 37 26.19 37.70 -4.88
N SER A 38 27.03 37.31 -3.92
CA SER A 38 27.94 38.21 -3.22
C SER A 38 29.00 38.79 -4.18
N THR A 39 29.72 39.82 -3.74
CA THR A 39 30.91 40.35 -4.44
C THR A 39 32.07 39.35 -4.56
N LEU A 40 31.95 38.16 -3.95
CA LEU A 40 32.93 37.07 -3.99
C LEU A 40 32.44 35.83 -4.76
N GLY A 41 31.27 35.90 -5.41
CA GLY A 41 30.72 34.76 -6.16
C GLY A 41 30.19 33.62 -5.27
N THR A 42 29.83 33.92 -4.02
CA THR A 42 29.11 33.01 -3.14
C THR A 42 27.63 33.36 -3.06
N PRO A 43 26.71 32.39 -3.13
CA PRO A 43 25.29 32.65 -2.92
C PRO A 43 25.00 32.97 -1.45
N ASN A 44 24.29 34.06 -1.22
CA ASN A 44 23.72 34.42 0.08
C ASN A 44 22.19 34.20 0.13
N ALA A 45 21.59 33.75 -0.97
CA ALA A 45 20.20 33.34 -1.10
C ALA A 45 20.08 32.20 -2.13
N THR A 46 19.03 31.39 -2.01
CA THR A 46 18.63 30.38 -2.99
C THR A 46 17.11 30.16 -2.93
N TYR A 47 16.53 29.62 -3.99
CA TYR A 47 15.20 29.05 -3.91
C TYR A 47 15.17 27.71 -3.15
N MET A 48 14.04 27.48 -2.45
CA MET A 48 13.42 26.17 -2.25
C MET A 48 12.28 26.07 -3.27
N ASN A 49 12.35 25.12 -4.21
CA ASN A 49 11.44 25.10 -5.37
C ASN A 49 11.23 23.71 -5.98
N ILE A 50 11.48 22.62 -5.24
CA ILE A 50 11.29 21.25 -5.72
C ILE A 50 9.81 20.86 -5.88
N ASN A 51 8.93 21.26 -4.96
CA ASN A 51 7.53 20.81 -4.90
C ASN A 51 6.54 21.86 -5.43
N LYS A 52 5.30 21.93 -4.92
CA LYS A 52 4.26 22.85 -5.43
C LYS A 52 4.41 24.28 -4.91
N ILE A 53 5.38 24.55 -4.04
CA ILE A 53 5.81 25.89 -3.62
C ILE A 53 7.13 26.26 -4.32
N SER A 54 7.36 27.54 -4.60
CA SER A 54 8.68 28.10 -4.92
C SER A 54 8.90 29.37 -4.09
N THR A 55 9.97 29.43 -3.30
CA THR A 55 10.25 30.56 -2.40
C THR A 55 11.75 30.82 -2.19
N TYR A 56 12.11 32.06 -1.88
CA TYR A 56 13.48 32.46 -1.54
C TYR A 56 13.82 32.21 -0.07
N ILE A 57 14.99 31.61 0.17
CA ILE A 57 15.64 31.48 1.47
C ILE A 57 16.94 32.29 1.47
N ARG A 58 17.24 33.04 2.54
CA ARG A 58 18.47 33.82 2.71
C ARG A 58 19.35 33.30 3.83
N ALA A 59 20.68 33.38 3.65
CA ALA A 59 21.70 33.03 4.65
C ALA A 59 21.74 33.97 5.89
N ASP A 60 20.80 34.91 5.97
CA ASP A 60 20.53 35.77 7.13
C ASP A 60 19.22 35.41 7.87
N GLY A 61 18.65 34.23 7.59
CA GLY A 61 17.49 33.69 8.32
C GLY A 61 16.14 34.33 7.96
N ARG A 62 16.10 35.17 6.92
CA ARG A 62 14.87 35.66 6.29
C ARG A 62 14.46 34.73 5.13
N ALA A 63 13.17 34.58 4.93
CA ALA A 63 12.60 33.80 3.84
C ALA A 63 11.42 34.56 3.18
N ASP A 64 10.95 34.04 2.06
CA ASP A 64 9.66 34.35 1.45
C ASP A 64 9.52 35.75 0.83
N LEU A 65 10.63 36.50 0.72
CA LEU A 65 10.77 37.79 0.05
C LEU A 65 11.63 37.65 -1.22
N ASP A 66 11.12 38.06 -2.38
CA ASP A 66 11.91 38.15 -3.61
C ASP A 66 12.94 39.29 -3.52
N VAL A 67 14.21 38.90 -3.54
CA VAL A 67 15.36 39.79 -3.43
C VAL A 67 15.60 40.65 -4.69
N THR A 68 14.96 40.32 -5.81
CA THR A 68 15.13 41.02 -7.09
C THR A 68 14.11 42.16 -7.28
N SER A 69 12.83 41.91 -6.97
CA SER A 69 11.79 42.94 -7.00
C SER A 69 11.60 43.69 -5.66
N ASN A 70 12.06 43.12 -4.54
CA ASN A 70 11.72 43.52 -3.18
C ASN A 70 10.19 43.45 -2.95
N ASN A 71 9.60 42.31 -3.30
CA ASN A 71 8.17 42.02 -3.21
C ASN A 71 7.95 40.58 -2.71
N SER A 72 6.68 40.16 -2.56
CA SER A 72 6.31 38.83 -2.09
C SER A 72 6.99 37.70 -2.89
N GLY A 73 7.60 36.76 -2.18
CA GLY A 73 8.53 35.78 -2.74
C GLY A 73 8.10 34.32 -2.67
N LEU A 74 7.13 33.95 -1.79
CA LEU A 74 6.55 32.61 -1.79
C LEU A 74 5.44 32.54 -2.86
N VAL A 75 5.71 31.80 -3.93
CA VAL A 75 4.81 31.54 -5.06
C VAL A 75 4.11 30.20 -4.90
N TYR A 76 2.78 30.21 -4.87
CA TYR A 76 1.93 29.03 -4.83
C TYR A 76 0.67 29.23 -5.70
N PRO A 77 0.29 28.28 -6.58
CA PRO A 77 1.07 27.13 -7.00
C PRO A 77 2.34 27.56 -7.77
N LYS A 78 3.43 26.78 -7.65
CA LYS A 78 4.70 27.04 -8.33
C LYS A 78 4.51 27.30 -9.83
N GLY A 79 5.11 28.39 -10.32
CA GLY A 79 5.02 28.81 -11.73
C GLY A 79 3.76 29.58 -12.12
N SER A 80 2.80 29.80 -11.20
CA SER A 80 1.60 30.60 -11.47
C SER A 80 1.82 32.12 -11.42
N SER A 81 2.97 32.58 -10.90
CA SER A 81 3.28 33.96 -10.49
C SER A 81 2.37 34.57 -9.41
N LYS A 82 1.54 33.75 -8.76
CA LYS A 82 0.66 34.16 -7.64
C LYS A 82 1.37 33.90 -6.31
N THR A 83 1.34 34.88 -5.41
CA THR A 83 2.11 34.88 -4.16
C THR A 83 1.21 34.67 -2.95
N ALA A 84 1.71 34.02 -1.89
CA ALA A 84 0.93 33.73 -0.69
C ALA A 84 1.51 34.27 0.62
N ILE A 85 2.81 34.60 0.67
CA ILE A 85 3.50 35.22 1.81
C ILE A 85 4.43 36.32 1.28
N PHE A 86 4.48 37.49 1.96
CA PHE A 86 5.38 38.58 1.59
C PHE A 86 6.78 38.40 2.13
N GLN A 87 6.88 37.98 3.40
CA GLN A 87 8.14 37.66 4.06
C GLN A 87 7.89 36.82 5.33
N SER A 88 8.74 35.83 5.62
CA SER A 88 8.77 35.17 6.93
C SER A 88 10.16 35.21 7.57
N GLY A 89 10.22 34.86 8.86
CA GLY A 89 11.48 34.76 9.59
C GLY A 89 11.31 34.17 10.98
N PHE A 90 12.39 33.63 11.51
CA PHE A 90 12.43 33.04 12.84
C PHE A 90 13.01 34.04 13.84
N LEU A 91 12.27 34.27 14.93
CA LEU A 91 12.61 35.19 16.01
C LEU A 91 12.74 34.44 17.35
N TRP A 92 13.44 35.05 18.29
CA TRP A 92 13.46 34.61 19.69
C TRP A 92 13.56 35.80 20.64
N GLY A 93 13.11 35.63 21.86
CA GLY A 93 13.26 36.64 22.92
C GLY A 93 13.45 36.03 24.29
N ALA A 94 14.33 36.62 25.10
CA ALA A 94 14.71 36.10 26.42
C ALA A 94 14.99 37.21 27.44
N ARG A 95 15.03 36.82 28.71
CA ARG A 95 15.74 37.54 29.77
C ARG A 95 17.18 37.05 29.82
N VAL A 96 18.13 37.97 29.65
CA VAL A 96 19.56 37.66 29.79
C VAL A 96 19.96 37.89 31.25
N GLN A 97 20.62 36.92 31.87
CA GLN A 97 21.10 37.06 33.24
C GLN A 97 22.02 38.29 33.39
N GLY A 98 21.67 39.18 34.32
CA GLY A 98 22.38 40.43 34.59
C GLY A 98 21.88 41.64 33.78
N ASP A 99 20.98 41.45 32.81
CA ASP A 99 20.38 42.55 32.03
C ASP A 99 18.95 42.87 32.52
N PRO A 100 18.62 44.13 32.88
CA PRO A 100 17.24 44.53 33.16
C PRO A 100 16.35 44.55 31.90
N GLN A 101 16.93 44.60 30.70
CA GLN A 101 16.21 44.64 29.43
C GLN A 101 15.92 43.23 28.89
N VAL A 102 14.76 43.06 28.27
CA VAL A 102 14.46 41.87 27.45
C VAL A 102 15.08 42.06 26.07
N ARG A 103 15.68 41.00 25.52
CA ARG A 103 16.35 41.05 24.22
C ARG A 103 15.61 40.20 23.22
N VAL A 104 15.47 40.69 21.98
CA VAL A 104 14.91 39.95 20.84
C VAL A 104 15.98 39.83 19.75
N GLY A 105 16.11 38.63 19.21
CA GLY A 105 17.03 38.28 18.12
C GLY A 105 16.32 37.51 17.01
N GLY A 106 17.08 37.10 15.99
CA GLY A 106 16.56 36.43 14.80
C GLY A 106 16.29 37.38 13.64
N SER A 107 15.28 37.06 12.84
CA SER A 107 14.96 37.76 11.59
C SER A 107 13.46 38.01 11.40
N ALA A 108 13.14 39.23 11.00
CA ALA A 108 11.86 39.68 10.44
C ALA A 108 12.19 40.52 9.19
N TYR A 109 11.49 41.63 8.91
CA TYR A 109 11.87 42.60 7.86
C TYR A 109 13.38 42.92 7.85
N ARG A 110 13.91 43.21 9.04
CA ARG A 110 15.34 43.35 9.35
C ARG A 110 15.84 42.07 9.98
N THR A 111 17.16 41.87 9.95
CA THR A 111 17.84 40.73 10.57
C THR A 111 18.80 41.21 11.65
N GLY A 112 18.83 40.50 12.78
CA GLY A 112 19.87 40.62 13.80
C GLY A 112 21.10 39.76 13.53
N LEU A 113 21.08 38.97 12.45
CA LEU A 113 22.00 37.85 12.22
C LEU A 113 23.07 38.21 11.19
N GLN A 114 24.16 37.43 11.20
CA GLN A 114 25.18 37.39 10.15
C GLN A 114 25.55 35.93 9.87
N THR A 115 25.89 35.61 8.62
CA THR A 115 26.27 34.26 8.19
C THR A 115 27.57 33.78 8.85
N GLY A 116 27.73 32.46 9.00
CA GLY A 116 28.88 31.84 9.67
C GLY A 116 28.58 31.47 11.13
N LYS A 117 29.46 30.66 11.71
CA LYS A 117 29.34 30.13 13.08
C LYS A 117 30.04 30.99 14.14
N LEU A 118 29.71 30.76 15.40
CA LEU A 118 30.50 31.24 16.55
C LEU A 118 31.60 30.23 16.88
N LEU A 119 32.84 30.73 16.91
CA LEU A 119 34.05 29.96 17.22
C LEU A 119 34.28 29.85 18.74
N SER A 120 33.97 30.93 19.46
CA SER A 120 33.94 31.00 20.92
C SER A 120 32.98 32.13 21.35
N PRO A 121 32.64 32.27 22.64
CA PRO A 121 31.79 33.38 23.09
C PRO A 121 32.36 34.73 22.66
N GLY A 122 31.52 35.56 22.04
CA GLY A 122 31.90 36.87 21.48
C GLY A 122 32.70 36.84 20.18
N VAL A 123 33.09 35.67 19.66
CA VAL A 123 33.95 35.54 18.46
C VAL A 123 33.23 34.79 17.34
N SER A 124 32.79 35.53 16.33
CA SER A 124 32.25 34.99 15.09
C SER A 124 33.35 34.59 14.12
N GLU A 125 33.09 33.56 13.33
CA GLU A 125 33.86 33.27 12.12
C GLU A 125 33.60 34.37 11.06
N ASP A 126 34.56 34.63 10.17
CA ASP A 126 34.42 35.68 9.15
C ASP A 126 33.28 35.34 8.16
N PRO A 127 32.23 36.18 8.03
CA PRO A 127 31.11 35.92 7.13
C PRO A 127 31.49 35.96 5.65
N ASN A 128 32.69 36.45 5.30
CA ASN A 128 33.16 36.55 3.90
C ASN A 128 33.90 35.29 3.41
N LEU A 129 34.17 34.31 4.28
CA LEU A 129 34.84 33.07 3.88
C LEU A 129 34.02 32.31 2.82
N PRO A 130 34.63 31.71 1.79
CA PRO A 130 33.89 31.02 0.72
C PRO A 130 32.96 29.87 1.16
N LYS A 131 33.15 29.34 2.39
CA LYS A 131 32.28 28.34 3.00
C LYS A 131 31.09 28.90 3.78
N ASN A 132 31.11 30.20 4.13
CA ASN A 132 30.07 30.87 4.90
C ASN A 132 29.02 31.45 3.95
N ARG A 133 28.24 30.53 3.39
CA ARG A 133 27.27 30.73 2.32
C ARG A 133 26.05 29.85 2.55
N ILE A 134 25.02 30.00 1.70
CA ILE A 134 23.94 29.01 1.63
C ILE A 134 24.35 27.83 0.75
N TYR A 135 23.90 26.63 1.12
CA TYR A 135 24.12 25.38 0.38
C TYR A 135 22.77 24.78 -0.01
N ARG A 136 22.69 24.14 -1.17
CA ARG A 136 21.51 23.41 -1.64
C ARG A 136 21.86 22.11 -2.36
N VAL A 137 21.14 21.04 -2.07
CA VAL A 137 21.34 19.71 -2.68
C VAL A 137 20.00 19.09 -3.08
N ARG A 138 20.01 18.29 -4.14
CA ARG A 138 18.92 17.39 -4.56
C ARG A 138 19.53 16.06 -5.04
N PRO A 139 19.02 14.86 -4.66
CA PRO A 139 19.67 13.57 -4.96
C PRO A 139 19.93 13.28 -6.44
N ASP A 140 19.10 13.83 -7.32
CA ASP A 140 19.05 13.57 -8.76
C ASP A 140 19.80 14.60 -9.63
N TRP A 141 20.47 15.59 -9.02
CA TRP A 141 21.01 16.81 -9.66
C TRP A 141 21.76 16.60 -10.99
N ARG A 142 22.45 15.46 -11.14
CA ARG A 142 23.21 15.07 -12.33
C ARG A 142 22.33 15.01 -13.58
N ASN A 143 21.15 14.41 -13.45
CA ASN A 143 20.24 14.06 -14.55
C ASN A 143 18.89 14.78 -14.50
N ALA A 144 18.59 15.47 -13.40
CA ALA A 144 17.38 16.25 -13.20
C ALA A 144 17.04 17.17 -14.38
N ASP A 145 15.74 17.28 -14.70
CA ASP A 145 15.25 18.51 -15.33
C ASP A 145 15.32 19.66 -14.30
N LEU A 146 15.77 20.81 -14.80
CA LEU A 146 16.01 22.03 -14.05
C LEU A 146 15.20 23.19 -14.65
N SER A 147 14.20 22.91 -15.49
CA SER A 147 13.36 23.92 -16.16
C SER A 147 12.64 24.86 -15.17
N SER A 148 12.29 24.36 -13.98
CA SER A 148 11.80 25.18 -12.86
C SER A 148 12.85 26.16 -12.34
N GLU A 149 14.03 25.68 -11.97
CA GLU A 149 15.14 26.48 -11.46
C GLU A 149 15.63 27.50 -12.50
N VAL A 150 15.70 27.12 -13.77
CA VAL A 150 16.06 28.01 -14.89
C VAL A 150 15.07 29.17 -15.02
N ARG A 151 13.76 28.88 -14.91
CA ARG A 151 12.70 29.89 -14.97
C ARG A 151 12.73 30.81 -13.74
N ASP A 152 12.85 30.23 -12.55
CA ASP A 152 12.74 30.97 -11.29
C ASP A 152 14.02 31.78 -10.99
N GLU A 153 15.22 31.22 -11.23
CA GLU A 153 16.50 31.92 -11.00
C GLU A 153 16.96 32.81 -12.18
N GLY A 154 16.40 32.64 -13.38
CA GLY A 154 16.87 33.31 -14.59
C GLY A 154 18.28 32.90 -15.05
N ARG A 155 18.75 31.72 -14.61
CA ARG A 155 20.09 31.17 -14.87
C ARG A 155 20.05 30.01 -15.87
N SER A 156 21.16 29.69 -16.52
CA SER A 156 21.22 28.49 -17.38
C SER A 156 21.19 27.19 -16.56
N ALA A 157 20.66 26.12 -17.15
CA ALA A 157 20.65 24.79 -16.50
C ALA A 157 22.06 24.30 -16.14
N SER A 158 23.08 24.72 -16.90
CA SER A 158 24.51 24.50 -16.60
C SER A 158 24.96 25.18 -15.31
N GLU A 159 24.58 26.44 -15.06
CA GLU A 159 24.94 27.18 -13.84
C GLU A 159 24.19 26.66 -12.61
N VAL A 160 22.91 26.31 -12.78
CA VAL A 160 22.09 25.67 -11.74
C VAL A 160 22.70 24.32 -11.35
N ARG A 161 23.06 23.48 -12.34
CA ARG A 161 23.68 22.16 -12.09
C ARG A 161 25.08 22.28 -11.47
N ALA A 162 25.91 23.21 -11.94
CA ALA A 162 27.24 23.45 -11.36
C ALA A 162 27.15 23.92 -9.89
N GLN A 163 26.10 24.67 -9.51
CA GLN A 163 25.86 25.01 -8.10
C GLN A 163 25.51 23.77 -7.27
N TYR A 164 24.62 22.90 -7.75
CA TYR A 164 24.29 21.64 -7.05
C TYR A 164 25.51 20.70 -6.95
N GLU A 165 26.32 20.58 -8.01
CA GLU A 165 27.57 19.80 -7.99
C GLU A 165 28.55 20.34 -6.95
N ARG A 166 28.74 21.66 -6.90
CA ARG A 166 29.58 22.31 -5.91
C ARG A 166 29.08 22.08 -4.49
N ASP A 167 27.77 22.19 -4.27
CA ASP A 167 27.16 22.08 -2.93
C ASP A 167 27.11 20.64 -2.42
N TRP A 168 27.02 19.68 -3.33
CA TRP A 168 27.24 18.26 -3.05
C TRP A 168 28.68 18.02 -2.60
N ASN A 169 29.67 18.46 -3.40
CA ASN A 169 31.08 18.20 -3.12
C ASN A 169 31.65 19.00 -1.93
N GLU A 170 31.11 20.18 -1.63
CA GLU A 170 31.51 21.04 -0.50
C GLU A 170 30.58 20.92 0.72
N TRP A 171 29.70 19.90 0.80
CA TRP A 171 28.64 19.85 1.81
C TRP A 171 29.19 19.91 3.26
N PRO A 172 28.77 20.88 4.09
CA PRO A 172 29.46 21.23 5.33
C PRO A 172 29.03 20.35 6.53
N ALA A 173 29.06 19.04 6.36
CA ALA A 173 28.67 18.06 7.38
C ALA A 173 29.41 18.24 8.72
N THR A 174 30.69 18.63 8.68
CA THR A 174 31.51 18.90 9.88
C THR A 174 31.06 20.13 10.69
N ASP A 175 30.31 21.05 10.07
CA ASP A 175 29.74 22.23 10.73
C ASP A 175 28.27 22.03 11.14
N GLY A 176 27.71 20.83 10.92
CA GLY A 176 26.39 20.40 11.41
C GLY A 176 25.36 20.05 10.33
N ALA A 177 25.72 20.07 9.04
CA ALA A 177 24.78 19.75 7.97
C ALA A 177 24.41 18.25 7.92
N PRO A 178 23.11 17.89 7.78
CA PRO A 178 22.69 16.49 7.75
C PRO A 178 23.15 15.80 6.47
N TYR A 179 23.41 14.50 6.56
CA TYR A 179 23.64 13.61 5.43
C TYR A 179 23.22 12.18 5.80
N LYS A 180 22.94 11.36 4.80
CA LYS A 180 22.81 9.92 4.95
C LYS A 180 24.17 9.29 4.71
N ASP A 181 24.80 8.87 5.80
CA ASP A 181 25.97 8.01 5.84
C ASP A 181 25.60 6.62 5.27
N ILE A 182 26.30 6.20 4.21
CA ILE A 182 26.01 4.97 3.44
C ILE A 182 26.97 3.83 3.79
N ASP A 183 28.24 4.12 4.09
CA ASP A 183 29.22 3.11 4.50
C ASP A 183 29.38 2.97 6.03
N SER A 184 28.67 3.81 6.80
CA SER A 184 28.67 3.90 8.27
C SER A 184 30.02 4.32 8.87
N ASN A 185 30.84 5.09 8.15
CA ASN A 185 32.14 5.54 8.65
C ASN A 185 32.06 6.77 9.60
N GLY A 186 30.94 7.52 9.59
CA GLY A 186 30.74 8.70 10.43
C GLY A 186 31.31 10.02 9.91
N ALA A 187 31.87 10.06 8.69
CA ALA A 187 32.35 11.27 8.02
C ALA A 187 31.93 11.31 6.53
N TYR A 188 31.34 12.45 6.13
CA TYR A 188 30.75 12.64 4.81
C TYR A 188 31.76 12.49 3.65
N ASN A 189 31.45 11.59 2.72
CA ASN A 189 32.16 11.35 1.47
C ASN A 189 31.21 11.52 0.27
N ALA A 190 31.39 12.60 -0.50
CA ALA A 190 30.54 12.95 -1.66
C ALA A 190 30.49 11.90 -2.79
N SER A 191 31.35 10.88 -2.77
CA SER A 191 31.32 9.76 -3.74
C SER A 191 30.49 8.55 -3.26
N VAL A 192 30.08 8.53 -1.99
CA VAL A 192 29.43 7.39 -1.32
C VAL A 192 28.12 7.81 -0.66
N ASP A 193 28.13 8.94 0.03
CA ASP A 193 27.04 9.44 0.87
C ASP A 193 26.09 10.39 0.13
N ILE A 194 24.89 10.54 0.68
CA ILE A 194 23.85 11.44 0.16
C ILE A 194 23.72 12.65 1.11
N PRO A 195 24.12 13.87 0.71
CA PRO A 195 23.98 15.07 1.53
C PRO A 195 22.51 15.50 1.64
N GLY A 196 22.17 16.17 2.75
CA GLY A 196 20.81 16.65 3.04
C GLY A 196 20.03 15.77 4.01
N VAL A 197 18.74 16.07 4.16
CA VAL A 197 17.83 15.26 4.98
C VAL A 197 17.54 13.94 4.26
N SER A 198 17.70 12.81 4.96
CA SER A 198 17.54 11.48 4.36
C SER A 198 16.15 11.29 3.74
N GLY A 199 16.09 11.14 2.43
CA GLY A 199 14.86 10.94 1.66
C GLY A 199 14.18 12.22 1.17
N ALA A 200 14.71 13.40 1.47
CA ALA A 200 14.20 14.66 0.92
C ALA A 200 14.71 14.92 -0.49
N ASP A 201 13.83 15.40 -1.37
CA ASP A 201 14.15 15.67 -2.78
C ASP A 201 14.92 16.99 -2.97
N GLN A 202 14.79 17.95 -2.04
CA GLN A 202 15.67 19.11 -1.95
C GLN A 202 15.95 19.44 -0.48
N THR A 203 17.21 19.70 -0.14
CA THR A 203 17.62 20.24 1.17
C THR A 203 18.48 21.48 0.98
N ILE A 204 18.25 22.49 1.82
CA ILE A 204 19.03 23.72 1.97
C ILE A 204 19.63 23.73 3.38
N TRP A 205 20.89 24.17 3.51
CA TRP A 205 21.54 24.34 4.80
C TRP A 205 22.38 25.62 4.88
N PHE A 206 22.40 26.26 6.05
CA PHE A 206 23.35 27.33 6.41
C PHE A 206 23.43 27.52 7.94
N VAL A 207 24.47 28.23 8.38
CA VAL A 207 24.64 28.65 9.79
C VAL A 207 24.79 30.17 9.86
N CYS A 208 24.22 30.77 10.90
CA CYS A 208 24.32 32.20 11.20
C CYS A 208 24.33 32.46 12.72
N ASN A 209 24.72 33.67 13.13
CA ASN A 209 24.84 34.08 14.53
C ASN A 209 24.39 35.51 14.78
N ASP A 210 23.97 35.82 16.02
CA ASP A 210 23.50 37.17 16.42
C ASP A 210 24.59 38.10 16.96
N ASN A 211 25.86 37.69 16.97
CA ASN A 211 26.99 38.39 17.59
C ASN A 211 27.47 39.66 16.84
N ASN A 212 26.58 40.31 16.09
CA ASN A 212 26.83 41.58 15.43
C ASN A 212 25.93 42.66 16.03
N SER A 213 26.48 43.49 16.90
CA SER A 213 25.72 44.54 17.59
C SER A 213 25.09 45.56 16.65
N THR A 214 25.65 45.78 15.46
CA THR A 214 25.03 46.65 14.46
C THR A 214 23.75 46.03 13.92
N ASN A 215 23.74 44.72 13.66
CA ASN A 215 22.56 44.02 13.15
C ASN A 215 21.49 43.89 14.24
N THR A 216 21.83 43.47 15.47
CA THR A 216 20.84 43.32 16.56
C THR A 216 20.23 44.65 17.02
N GLN A 217 21.01 45.73 17.00
CA GLN A 217 20.48 47.08 17.24
C GLN A 217 19.58 47.53 16.08
N ASN A 218 20.00 47.32 14.82
CA ASN A 218 19.19 47.65 13.65
C ASN A 218 17.85 46.89 13.61
N LEU A 219 17.83 45.64 14.10
CA LEU A 219 16.63 44.82 14.27
C LEU A 219 15.65 45.48 15.26
N TYR A 220 15.87 45.34 16.57
CA TYR A 220 14.98 45.82 17.64
C TYR A 220 15.77 46.38 18.85
N GLY A 221 16.88 47.06 18.59
CA GLY A 221 17.65 47.84 19.57
C GLY A 221 18.38 47.06 20.67
N ALA A 222 18.37 45.72 20.63
CA ALA A 222 19.00 44.88 21.64
C ALA A 222 20.48 44.61 21.35
N LEU A 223 21.23 44.23 22.39
CA LEU A 223 22.58 43.68 22.26
C LEU A 223 22.55 42.18 21.93
N PRO A 224 23.59 41.61 21.29
CA PRO A 224 23.66 40.18 21.02
C PRO A 224 23.50 39.30 22.25
N MET A 225 22.85 38.15 22.10
CA MET A 225 22.76 37.11 23.14
C MET A 225 23.90 36.09 23.03
N GLY A 226 24.58 35.99 21.87
CA GLY A 226 25.60 34.99 21.60
C GLY A 226 25.02 33.68 21.07
N ILE A 227 23.91 33.76 20.34
CA ILE A 227 23.21 32.59 19.79
C ILE A 227 23.72 32.31 18.38
N GLU A 228 24.04 31.05 18.14
CA GLU A 228 24.20 30.46 16.82
C GLU A 228 22.92 29.71 16.45
N VAL A 229 22.50 29.81 15.19
CA VAL A 229 21.39 29.02 14.64
C VAL A 229 21.84 28.34 13.35
N GLN A 230 21.65 27.03 13.30
CA GLN A 230 21.89 26.18 12.14
C GLN A 230 20.53 25.88 11.51
N TYR A 231 20.32 26.34 10.28
CA TYR A 231 19.08 26.21 9.52
C TYR A 231 19.19 25.00 8.60
N THR A 232 18.24 24.06 8.72
CA THR A 232 18.04 22.97 7.75
C THR A 232 16.63 23.10 7.19
N ILE A 233 16.49 23.22 5.87
CA ILE A 233 15.19 23.44 5.22
C ILE A 233 15.01 22.42 4.09
N TRP A 234 13.93 21.66 4.07
CA TRP A 234 13.73 20.57 3.11
C TRP A 234 12.28 20.44 2.63
N ALA A 235 12.09 19.74 1.50
CA ALA A 235 10.79 19.47 0.90
C ALA A 235 10.82 18.18 0.06
N TYR A 236 9.62 17.64 -0.23
CA TYR A 236 9.42 16.38 -0.97
C TYR A 236 8.66 16.61 -2.28
N ALA A 237 9.10 15.98 -3.36
CA ALA A 237 8.55 16.09 -4.71
C ALA A 237 7.38 15.11 -4.95
N GLN A 238 6.45 15.05 -4.00
CA GLN A 238 5.39 14.04 -3.96
C GLN A 238 4.00 14.65 -4.20
N GLU A 239 3.01 13.79 -4.45
CA GLU A 239 1.59 14.18 -4.45
C GLU A 239 0.99 14.23 -3.04
N GLY A 240 -0.20 14.81 -2.90
CA GLY A 240 -0.85 14.98 -1.60
C GLY A 240 -0.15 16.02 -0.70
N ALA A 241 -0.16 15.79 0.61
CA ALA A 241 0.23 16.80 1.61
C ALA A 241 1.69 17.28 1.49
N LEU A 242 2.65 16.35 1.44
CA LEU A 242 4.09 16.67 1.47
C LEU A 242 4.57 17.45 0.24
N GLY A 243 3.83 17.38 -0.88
CA GLY A 243 4.04 18.20 -2.07
C GLY A 243 3.68 19.67 -1.91
N ASN A 244 2.97 20.05 -0.85
CA ASN A 244 2.38 21.38 -0.65
C ASN A 244 2.93 22.11 0.60
N MET A 245 4.13 21.74 1.05
CA MET A 245 4.75 22.33 2.24
C MET A 245 6.29 22.32 2.22
N ILE A 246 6.90 23.14 3.06
CA ILE A 246 8.34 23.23 3.29
C ILE A 246 8.61 23.07 4.78
N PHE A 247 9.56 22.21 5.14
CA PHE A 247 9.97 21.97 6.52
C PHE A 247 11.20 22.83 6.85
N LYS A 248 11.20 23.46 8.02
CA LYS A 248 12.24 24.38 8.51
C LYS A 248 12.67 23.94 9.92
N SER A 249 13.89 23.40 10.07
CA SER A 249 14.51 23.05 11.36
C SER A 249 15.56 24.09 11.75
N TYR A 250 15.48 24.54 13.00
CA TYR A 250 16.33 25.52 13.64
C TYR A 250 17.04 24.89 14.84
N THR A 251 18.28 24.43 14.65
CA THR A 251 19.16 24.05 15.78
C THR A 251 19.75 25.33 16.36
N MET A 252 19.30 25.72 17.56
CA MET A 252 19.78 26.90 18.29
C MET A 252 20.81 26.48 19.35
N ILE A 253 21.92 27.22 19.47
CA ILE A 253 22.97 26.95 20.45
C ILE A 253 23.32 28.26 21.19
N ASN A 254 23.22 28.26 22.52
CA ASN A 254 23.70 29.38 23.34
C ASN A 254 25.23 29.28 23.46
N LYS A 255 25.94 29.96 22.55
CA LYS A 255 27.41 30.11 22.60
C LYS A 255 27.83 31.41 23.31
N GLY A 256 26.91 32.08 24.01
CA GLY A 256 27.19 33.21 24.90
C GLY A 256 27.74 32.77 26.25
N THR A 257 27.93 33.74 27.16
CA THR A 257 28.42 33.50 28.53
C THR A 257 27.33 33.56 29.61
N SER A 258 26.12 33.99 29.26
CA SER A 258 25.02 34.24 30.21
C SER A 258 23.94 33.16 30.13
N GLN A 259 23.32 32.87 31.27
CA GLN A 259 22.04 32.16 31.28
C GLN A 259 20.98 32.97 30.52
N LEU A 260 20.28 32.31 29.61
CA LEU A 260 19.04 32.80 29.02
C LEU A 260 17.88 32.15 29.78
N ASP A 261 16.98 32.97 30.30
CA ASP A 261 15.80 32.55 31.06
C ASP A 261 14.52 33.15 30.46
N SER A 262 13.38 32.51 30.72
CA SER A 262 12.07 32.93 30.21
C SER A 262 12.11 33.10 28.68
N MET A 263 12.83 32.21 27.99
CA MET A 263 13.07 32.30 26.55
C MET A 263 11.87 31.78 25.77
N TYR A 264 11.55 32.46 24.68
CA TYR A 264 10.52 32.10 23.71
C TYR A 264 11.13 32.09 22.31
N VAL A 265 10.66 31.17 21.47
CA VAL A 265 10.88 31.18 20.01
C VAL A 265 9.60 31.58 19.31
N CYS A 266 9.71 32.12 18.10
CA CYS A 266 8.56 32.48 17.28
C CYS A 266 8.83 32.30 15.79
N GLN A 267 7.93 31.61 15.10
CA GLN A 267 7.81 31.73 13.65
C GLN A 267 6.95 32.97 13.37
N TRP A 268 7.54 33.99 12.77
CA TRP A 268 6.87 35.22 12.39
C TRP A 268 6.65 35.26 10.87
N SER A 269 5.54 35.86 10.45
CA SER A 269 5.23 36.10 9.06
C SER A 269 4.58 37.46 8.85
N ASP A 270 4.89 38.05 7.70
CA ASP A 270 4.07 39.05 7.01
C ASP A 270 3.37 38.35 5.83
N PRO A 271 2.09 37.95 5.97
CA PRO A 271 1.32 37.35 4.89
C PRO A 271 0.71 38.44 3.99
N ASP A 272 1.00 38.35 2.70
CA ASP A 272 0.23 38.98 1.62
C ASP A 272 -0.36 37.83 0.79
N LEU A 273 -1.59 37.38 1.07
CA LEU A 273 -2.19 36.21 0.41
C LEU A 273 -2.77 36.55 -0.97
N GLY A 274 -1.95 37.18 -1.80
CA GLY A 274 -2.31 37.73 -3.10
C GLY A 274 -2.49 39.25 -3.02
N ASN A 275 -3.39 39.74 -2.17
CA ASN A 275 -3.58 41.16 -1.89
C ASN A 275 -3.74 41.39 -0.38
N ALA A 276 -2.72 41.97 0.24
CA ALA A 276 -2.70 42.27 1.67
C ALA A 276 -3.98 43.00 2.16
N ALA A 277 -4.63 43.80 1.32
CA ALA A 277 -5.80 44.59 1.71
C ALA A 277 -7.09 43.77 1.97
N ASP A 278 -7.17 42.47 1.64
CA ASP A 278 -8.30 41.61 2.01
C ASP A 278 -7.90 40.34 2.79
N ASP A 279 -6.78 40.38 3.52
CA ASP A 279 -6.33 39.29 4.38
C ASP A 279 -7.04 39.18 5.76
N PHE A 280 -7.19 37.92 6.20
CA PHE A 280 -7.56 37.49 7.55
C PHE A 280 -6.58 36.43 8.07
N VAL A 281 -6.37 36.37 9.39
CA VAL A 281 -5.54 35.33 10.03
C VAL A 281 -6.28 34.58 11.15
N GLY A 282 -5.78 33.41 11.55
CA GLY A 282 -6.36 32.57 12.59
C GLY A 282 -5.41 31.49 13.09
N CYS A 283 -5.82 30.72 14.11
CA CYS A 283 -5.06 29.57 14.59
C CYS A 283 -5.94 28.40 15.02
N ASP A 284 -5.39 27.18 14.99
CA ASP A 284 -6.02 26.00 15.60
C ASP A 284 -5.13 25.45 16.71
N THR A 285 -5.52 25.71 17.96
CA THR A 285 -4.75 25.36 19.15
C THR A 285 -4.66 23.85 19.41
N SER A 286 -5.46 23.04 18.71
CA SER A 286 -5.38 21.57 18.81
C SER A 286 -4.35 20.97 17.85
N LEU A 287 -4.00 21.71 16.79
CA LEU A 287 -3.01 21.31 15.78
C LEU A 287 -1.65 22.02 15.98
N SER A 288 -1.62 23.15 16.70
CA SER A 288 -0.50 24.12 16.79
C SER A 288 -0.33 25.06 15.58
N ILE A 289 -1.10 24.86 14.51
CA ILE A 289 -1.06 25.66 13.27
C ILE A 289 -1.61 27.09 13.44
N GLY A 290 -0.96 28.05 12.78
CA GLY A 290 -1.41 29.44 12.59
C GLY A 290 -1.37 29.82 11.12
N PHE A 291 -2.44 30.44 10.60
CA PHE A 291 -2.71 30.53 9.17
C PHE A 291 -3.31 31.87 8.72
N VAL A 292 -3.10 32.20 7.45
CA VAL A 292 -3.74 33.26 6.67
C VAL A 292 -4.76 32.67 5.69
N TYR A 293 -5.87 33.36 5.49
CA TYR A 293 -6.92 33.04 4.51
C TYR A 293 -7.60 34.32 4.03
N ASN A 294 -8.03 34.35 2.77
CA ASN A 294 -8.61 35.57 2.20
C ASN A 294 -9.98 35.88 2.83
N ALA A 295 -10.35 37.15 2.95
CA ALA A 295 -11.65 37.58 3.48
C ALA A 295 -12.79 37.38 2.48
N GLY A 296 -12.53 37.57 1.18
CA GLY A 296 -13.47 37.34 0.09
C GLY A 296 -13.22 36.03 -0.66
N ASN A 297 -14.24 35.49 -1.35
CA ASN A 297 -14.11 34.29 -2.20
C ASN A 297 -13.32 34.53 -3.51
N THR A 298 -12.82 35.74 -3.71
CA THR A 298 -12.02 36.19 -4.86
C THR A 298 -10.93 37.14 -4.36
N ASP A 299 -9.69 36.95 -4.79
CA ASP A 299 -8.60 37.91 -4.64
C ASP A 299 -8.16 38.43 -6.03
N ALA A 300 -7.65 39.66 -6.09
CA ALA A 300 -7.18 40.32 -7.29
C ALA A 300 -5.95 39.65 -7.92
N THR A 301 -5.04 39.08 -7.12
CA THR A 301 -3.84 38.38 -7.59
C THR A 301 -4.15 36.93 -7.99
N TYR A 302 -5.03 36.23 -7.27
CA TYR A 302 -5.38 34.83 -7.51
C TYR A 302 -6.38 34.61 -8.65
N ASN A 303 -7.27 35.56 -8.93
CA ASN A 303 -8.20 35.51 -10.07
C ASN A 303 -7.53 35.03 -11.38
N PRO A 304 -8.14 34.12 -12.16
CA PRO A 304 -9.45 33.50 -11.98
C PRO A 304 -9.47 32.25 -11.07
N LEU A 305 -8.38 31.93 -10.37
CA LEU A 305 -8.40 30.90 -9.33
C LEU A 305 -9.05 31.45 -8.06
N PRO A 306 -9.74 30.63 -7.24
CA PRO A 306 -10.05 30.98 -5.87
C PRO A 306 -8.76 31.26 -5.08
N PRO A 307 -8.78 32.14 -4.06
CA PRO A 307 -7.64 32.33 -3.18
C PRO A 307 -7.35 31.05 -2.36
N PRO A 308 -6.08 30.73 -2.09
CA PRO A 308 -5.67 29.63 -1.22
C PRO A 308 -5.85 29.99 0.27
N ALA A 309 -5.29 29.15 1.13
CA ALA A 309 -4.87 29.47 2.50
C ALA A 309 -3.38 29.09 2.64
N SER A 310 -2.67 29.72 3.57
CA SER A 310 -1.29 29.38 3.90
C SER A 310 -1.06 29.48 5.40
N GLY A 311 -0.08 28.75 5.95
CA GLY A 311 0.17 28.80 7.39
C GLY A 311 1.46 28.12 7.80
N PHE A 312 1.71 28.16 9.11
CA PHE A 312 2.86 27.52 9.75
C PHE A 312 2.38 26.62 10.89
N ASP A 313 3.13 25.57 11.19
CA ASP A 313 2.90 24.73 12.37
C ASP A 313 4.22 24.40 13.12
N PHE A 314 4.13 24.09 14.41
CA PHE A 314 5.21 23.62 15.29
C PHE A 314 5.17 22.09 15.53
N PHE A 315 5.50 21.27 14.52
CA PHE A 315 5.73 19.82 14.70
C PHE A 315 6.75 19.50 15.82
N GLN A 316 7.71 20.40 16.09
CA GLN A 316 8.59 20.29 17.24
C GLN A 316 8.93 21.67 17.83
N GLY A 317 8.31 22.05 18.95
CA GLY A 317 8.82 23.15 19.77
C GLY A 317 9.96 22.75 20.72
N PRO A 318 10.56 23.72 21.44
CA PRO A 318 11.69 23.51 22.35
C PRO A 318 11.44 22.42 23.40
N ILE A 319 12.49 21.69 23.76
CA ILE A 319 12.40 20.65 24.80
C ILE A 319 12.55 21.23 26.21
N VAL A 320 11.66 20.82 27.12
CA VAL A 320 11.73 21.12 28.55
C VAL A 320 11.73 19.83 29.39
N PRO A 321 12.41 19.79 30.55
CA PRO A 321 12.35 18.64 31.45
C PRO A 321 10.91 18.30 31.87
N SER A 322 10.54 17.03 31.77
CA SER A 322 9.22 16.54 32.14
C SER A 322 9.30 15.05 32.48
N ALA A 323 9.27 14.72 33.77
CA ALA A 323 9.43 13.36 34.25
C ALA A 323 8.29 12.44 33.76
N GLY A 324 8.64 11.28 33.21
CA GLY A 324 7.68 10.34 32.62
C GLY A 324 7.16 10.72 31.24
N SER A 325 7.65 11.82 30.64
CA SER A 325 7.38 12.17 29.24
C SER A 325 8.53 11.77 28.31
N GLN A 326 8.23 11.75 27.01
CA GLN A 326 9.21 11.62 25.93
C GLN A 326 9.13 12.86 25.02
N ALA A 327 10.26 13.22 24.42
CA ALA A 327 10.39 14.30 23.44
C ALA A 327 11.08 13.78 22.17
N ILE A 328 10.87 14.45 21.04
CA ILE A 328 11.77 14.35 19.89
C ILE A 328 12.83 15.45 19.99
N PHE A 329 14.09 15.08 19.71
CA PHE A 329 15.22 15.99 19.66
C PHE A 329 16.32 15.42 18.76
N ARG A 330 16.70 16.15 17.70
CA ARG A 330 17.70 15.78 16.69
C ARG A 330 17.44 14.42 16.05
N GLY A 331 16.19 14.22 15.62
CA GLY A 331 15.73 12.98 14.97
C GLY A 331 15.79 11.74 15.87
N ARG A 332 15.69 11.90 17.19
CA ARG A 332 15.71 10.81 18.18
C ARG A 332 14.71 11.07 19.31
N VAL A 333 14.20 10.00 19.91
CA VAL A 333 13.40 10.06 21.14
C VAL A 333 14.32 10.34 22.34
N LYS A 334 13.85 11.16 23.28
CA LYS A 334 14.56 11.58 24.49
C LYS A 334 13.64 11.49 25.71
N ASP A 335 13.92 10.55 26.61
CA ASP A 335 13.15 10.32 27.84
C ASP A 335 13.37 11.41 28.89
N GLY A 336 12.33 11.69 29.69
CA GLY A 336 12.38 12.68 30.78
C GLY A 336 12.25 14.14 30.31
N TYR A 337 11.87 14.35 29.06
CA TYR A 337 11.61 15.65 28.44
C TYR A 337 10.26 15.60 27.73
N ARG A 338 9.72 16.79 27.40
CA ARG A 338 8.64 16.96 26.41
C ARG A 338 8.99 18.13 25.49
N ASN A 339 8.52 18.09 24.26
CA ASN A 339 8.45 19.29 23.42
C ASN A 339 7.34 20.21 23.93
N LEU A 340 7.52 21.52 23.77
CA LEU A 340 6.43 22.49 23.92
C LEU A 340 5.65 22.59 22.60
N PRO A 341 4.30 22.66 22.62
CA PRO A 341 3.50 22.99 21.44
C PRO A 341 3.57 24.51 21.15
N MET A 342 2.72 25.03 20.27
CA MET A 342 2.43 26.47 20.26
C MET A 342 1.83 26.89 21.62
N THR A 343 2.39 27.90 22.28
CA THR A 343 1.95 28.40 23.60
C THR A 343 1.29 29.77 23.55
N ALA A 344 1.49 30.51 22.46
CA ALA A 344 0.74 31.71 22.13
C ALA A 344 0.63 31.87 20.60
N PHE A 345 -0.48 32.46 20.15
CA PHE A 345 -0.66 32.97 18.80
C PHE A 345 -1.10 34.43 18.88
N PHE A 346 -0.47 35.28 18.07
CA PHE A 346 -0.74 36.72 18.05
C PHE A 346 -0.77 37.25 16.62
N TYR A 347 -1.45 38.38 16.46
CA TYR A 347 -1.46 39.17 15.24
C TYR A 347 -1.28 40.67 15.54
N PHE A 348 -0.87 41.41 14.52
CA PHE A 348 -0.91 42.88 14.50
C PHE A 348 -1.28 43.37 13.09
N ILE A 349 -1.69 44.63 12.99
CA ILE A 349 -2.29 45.25 11.81
C ILE A 349 -1.47 46.49 11.45
N ASN A 350 -1.14 46.67 10.17
CA ASN A 350 -0.38 47.84 9.72
C ASN A 350 -1.08 49.14 10.14
N GLN A 351 -0.36 50.02 10.86
CA GLN A 351 -0.81 51.34 11.32
C GLN A 351 -2.01 51.38 12.30
N ASP A 352 -2.46 50.25 12.88
CA ASP A 352 -3.40 50.29 14.00
C ASP A 352 -2.77 51.00 15.23
N PRO A 353 -3.50 51.83 16.01
CA PRO A 353 -2.92 52.55 17.16
C PRO A 353 -2.55 51.68 18.37
N THR A 354 -2.94 50.40 18.42
CA THR A 354 -2.75 49.50 19.58
C THR A 354 -2.12 48.16 19.20
N LEU A 355 -2.65 47.50 18.17
CA LEU A 355 -2.17 46.25 17.59
C LEU A 355 -1.18 46.54 16.47
N THR A 356 -0.08 47.23 16.79
CA THR A 356 0.82 47.86 15.80
C THR A 356 2.17 47.16 15.65
N ASP A 357 2.87 47.40 14.53
CA ASP A 357 4.24 46.92 14.28
C ASP A 357 5.23 47.30 15.41
N PRO A 358 6.01 46.36 15.95
CA PRO A 358 7.07 46.66 16.91
C PRO A 358 8.16 47.61 16.35
N THR A 359 8.62 48.50 17.23
CA THR A 359 9.50 49.63 16.89
C THR A 359 10.88 49.15 16.41
N GLN A 360 11.07 49.07 15.09
CA GLN A 360 12.32 48.68 14.47
C GLN A 360 13.48 49.60 14.88
N GLY A 361 14.67 49.05 15.12
CA GLY A 361 15.87 49.80 15.48
C GLY A 361 15.95 50.29 16.94
N ALA A 362 14.95 50.03 17.78
CA ALA A 362 14.88 50.54 19.15
C ALA A 362 14.45 49.46 20.16
N ILE A 363 14.97 49.54 21.40
CA ILE A 363 14.74 48.53 22.46
C ILE A 363 13.25 48.38 22.87
N ALA A 364 12.43 49.40 22.57
CA ALA A 364 10.98 49.30 22.65
C ALA A 364 10.43 48.15 21.80
N GLY A 365 10.97 47.94 20.59
CA GLY A 365 10.62 46.83 19.71
C GLY A 365 10.91 45.45 20.32
N SER A 366 12.04 45.30 21.03
CA SER A 366 12.34 44.06 21.75
C SER A 366 11.34 43.82 22.88
N SER A 367 10.91 44.87 23.57
CA SER A 367 9.89 44.77 24.62
C SER A 367 8.49 44.47 24.05
N GLN A 368 8.16 45.00 22.88
CA GLN A 368 6.91 44.77 22.16
C GLN A 368 6.83 43.34 21.60
N PHE A 369 7.87 42.84 20.93
CA PHE A 369 7.91 41.43 20.49
C PHE A 369 7.92 40.44 21.67
N TYR A 370 8.66 40.73 22.74
CA TYR A 370 8.63 39.91 23.96
C TYR A 370 7.28 39.99 24.72
N ASN A 371 6.42 40.97 24.45
CA ASN A 371 5.02 40.90 24.87
C ASN A 371 4.23 39.94 23.97
N PHE A 372 4.32 40.09 22.64
CA PHE A 372 3.64 39.22 21.67
C PHE A 372 3.97 37.72 21.87
N PHE A 373 5.24 37.36 22.06
CA PHE A 373 5.65 35.96 22.34
C PHE A 373 5.03 35.37 23.62
N ARG A 374 4.48 36.20 24.50
CA ARG A 374 3.79 35.82 25.75
C ARG A 374 2.27 35.95 25.67
N GLY A 375 1.72 35.99 24.44
CA GLY A 375 0.29 36.14 24.19
C GLY A 375 -0.27 37.48 24.64
N ARG A 376 0.50 38.57 24.48
CA ARG A 376 0.14 39.92 24.95
C ARG A 376 0.26 40.94 23.84
N ILE A 377 -0.60 41.95 23.89
CA ILE A 377 -0.55 43.12 23.01
C ILE A 377 0.84 43.77 23.14
N GLY A 378 1.54 43.92 22.00
CA GLY A 378 2.91 44.42 21.96
C GLY A 378 3.11 45.73 22.72
N LEU A 379 2.27 46.74 22.42
CA LEU A 379 2.40 48.09 22.97
C LEU A 379 2.00 48.21 24.45
N THR A 380 0.99 47.49 24.92
CA THR A 380 0.42 47.66 26.28
C THR A 380 0.86 46.59 27.28
N GLY A 381 1.34 45.43 26.82
CA GLY A 381 1.68 44.28 27.66
C GLY A 381 0.48 43.57 28.31
N GLN A 382 -0.75 43.99 27.99
CA GLN A 382 -1.99 43.32 28.44
C GLN A 382 -2.21 42.03 27.64
N LEU A 383 -2.88 41.05 28.25
CA LEU A 383 -3.35 39.86 27.50
C LEU A 383 -4.39 40.30 26.47
N PHE A 384 -4.47 39.57 25.35
CA PHE A 384 -5.57 39.75 24.40
C PHE A 384 -6.90 39.35 25.04
N GLN A 385 -8.00 39.94 24.56
CA GLN A 385 -9.36 39.61 24.98
C GLN A 385 -10.15 39.04 23.80
N ASP A 386 -10.81 37.91 24.02
CA ASP A 386 -11.76 37.35 23.06
C ASP A 386 -13.03 38.25 22.93
N PRO A 387 -13.96 37.98 21.99
CA PRO A 387 -15.17 38.77 21.83
C PRO A 387 -16.16 38.67 23.01
N GLN A 388 -15.89 37.84 24.01
CA GLN A 388 -16.63 37.70 25.25
C GLN A 388 -15.94 38.42 26.43
N GLY A 389 -14.73 38.97 26.22
CA GLY A 389 -13.93 39.70 27.19
C GLY A 389 -12.95 38.83 28.01
N ASN A 390 -12.82 37.53 27.71
CA ASN A 390 -11.93 36.64 28.45
C ASN A 390 -10.47 36.86 28.04
N PRO A 391 -9.51 36.91 28.99
CA PRO A 391 -8.10 37.04 28.68
C PRO A 391 -7.51 35.73 28.14
N THR A 392 -6.80 35.79 27.01
CA THR A 392 -6.21 34.63 26.32
C THR A 392 -4.82 34.93 25.77
N THR A 393 -4.00 33.88 25.57
CA THR A 393 -2.70 33.92 24.87
C THR A 393 -2.79 33.53 23.40
N PHE A 394 -3.95 33.09 22.93
CA PHE A 394 -4.22 32.74 21.52
C PHE A 394 -5.29 33.66 20.96
N THR A 395 -4.93 34.46 19.96
CA THR A 395 -5.89 35.29 19.22
C THR A 395 -6.59 34.49 18.13
N LEU A 396 -7.82 34.84 17.77
CA LEU A 396 -8.47 34.36 16.54
C LEU A 396 -8.52 32.82 16.42
N SER A 397 -8.72 32.13 17.56
CA SER A 397 -8.69 30.67 17.69
C SER A 397 -10.03 29.99 17.39
N GLY A 398 -10.85 30.60 16.53
CA GLY A 398 -12.08 30.02 16.02
C GLY A 398 -11.85 29.17 14.78
N ASP A 399 -12.92 28.56 14.28
CA ASP A 399 -12.92 27.81 13.03
C ASP A 399 -13.66 28.58 11.93
N PRO A 400 -12.95 29.10 10.91
CA PRO A 400 -13.59 29.81 9.79
C PRO A 400 -14.55 28.93 8.97
N GLN A 401 -14.34 27.61 8.91
CA GLN A 401 -15.18 26.72 8.10
C GLN A 401 -16.60 26.60 8.65
N SER A 402 -16.73 26.34 9.95
CA SER A 402 -18.03 26.27 10.65
C SER A 402 -18.57 27.64 11.09
N GLY A 403 -17.77 28.70 10.97
CA GLY A 403 -18.13 30.06 11.37
C GLY A 403 -18.23 30.25 12.89
N ARG A 404 -17.46 29.49 13.68
CA ARG A 404 -17.59 29.40 15.15
C ARG A 404 -16.36 29.91 15.89
N GLY A 405 -16.58 30.47 17.09
CA GLY A 405 -15.51 30.98 17.95
C GLY A 405 -15.07 32.39 17.56
N TRP A 406 -13.85 32.76 17.97
CA TRP A 406 -13.25 34.05 17.67
C TRP A 406 -12.60 34.02 16.28
N LEU A 407 -13.15 34.79 15.35
CA LEU A 407 -12.68 34.87 13.97
C LEU A 407 -12.21 36.30 13.66
N ASP A 408 -11.29 36.40 12.70
CA ASP A 408 -10.94 37.70 12.13
C ASP A 408 -12.15 38.27 11.35
N GLY A 409 -12.20 39.60 11.21
CA GLY A 409 -13.39 40.31 10.75
C GLY A 409 -14.42 40.63 11.84
N GLN A 410 -14.36 40.00 13.02
CA GLN A 410 -15.32 40.24 14.12
C GLN A 410 -15.05 41.53 14.91
N GLN A 411 -13.77 41.90 15.10
CA GLN A 411 -13.35 43.08 15.86
C GLN A 411 -12.72 44.16 14.97
N PHE A 412 -12.03 43.76 13.90
CA PHE A 412 -11.35 44.63 12.94
C PHE A 412 -11.70 44.19 11.52
N PRO A 413 -11.84 45.12 10.55
CA PRO A 413 -12.04 44.77 9.14
C PRO A 413 -10.82 44.07 8.55
N ALA A 414 -10.99 43.38 7.41
CA ALA A 414 -9.90 42.75 6.67
C ALA A 414 -8.80 43.75 6.27
N GLY A 415 -7.58 43.24 6.06
CA GLY A 415 -6.46 44.02 5.56
C GLY A 415 -5.13 43.81 6.30
N ASP A 416 -4.06 44.18 5.63
CA ASP A 416 -2.63 44.14 5.98
C ASP A 416 -2.31 43.61 7.39
N ARG A 417 -2.23 42.27 7.51
CA ARG A 417 -2.01 41.51 8.76
C ARG A 417 -0.55 41.11 8.91
N ARG A 418 -0.06 40.99 10.14
CA ARG A 418 1.14 40.21 10.49
C ARG A 418 0.75 39.18 11.55
N MET A 419 1.34 38.00 11.51
CA MET A 419 1.07 36.94 12.48
C MET A 419 2.34 36.33 13.06
N GLY A 420 2.22 35.76 14.26
CA GLY A 420 3.31 35.04 14.90
C GLY A 420 2.82 33.92 15.81
N LEU A 421 3.45 32.77 15.65
CA LEU A 421 3.25 31.57 16.46
C LEU A 421 4.43 31.52 17.43
N ALA A 422 4.20 31.41 18.74
CA ALA A 422 5.26 31.39 19.74
C ALA A 422 5.21 30.16 20.65
N SER A 423 6.39 29.67 21.04
CA SER A 423 6.56 28.54 21.96
C SER A 423 7.56 28.88 23.08
N GLY A 424 7.17 28.59 24.32
CA GLY A 424 7.90 28.92 25.55
C GLY A 424 6.98 29.10 26.78
N PRO A 425 7.52 29.41 27.97
CA PRO A 425 8.93 29.70 28.22
C PRO A 425 9.79 28.44 28.37
N PHE A 426 11.06 28.56 28.00
CA PHE A 426 12.13 27.62 28.35
C PHE A 426 13.39 28.39 28.79
N ALA A 427 14.50 27.69 29.04
CA ALA A 427 15.78 28.27 29.42
C ALA A 427 16.93 27.65 28.62
N MET A 428 18.04 28.38 28.47
CA MET A 428 19.29 27.89 27.88
C MET A 428 20.49 28.41 28.66
N ALA A 429 21.19 27.53 29.36
CA ALA A 429 22.50 27.80 29.94
C ALA A 429 23.58 28.00 28.85
N PRO A 430 24.74 28.58 29.16
CA PRO A 430 25.89 28.60 28.26
C PRO A 430 26.28 27.18 27.82
N GLY A 431 26.28 26.92 26.51
CA GLY A 431 26.50 25.62 25.89
C GLY A 431 25.22 24.83 25.58
N ASP A 432 24.05 25.22 26.10
CA ASP A 432 22.80 24.49 25.82
C ASP A 432 22.40 24.58 24.34
N THR A 433 21.72 23.53 23.89
CA THR A 433 21.17 23.41 22.54
C THR A 433 19.67 23.14 22.59
N GLN A 434 18.92 23.82 21.72
CA GLN A 434 17.52 23.54 21.44
C GLN A 434 17.35 23.24 19.95
N GLU A 435 16.32 22.47 19.59
CA GLU A 435 15.97 22.22 18.19
C GLU A 435 14.47 22.42 18.02
N ILE A 436 14.12 23.25 17.05
CA ILE A 436 12.75 23.63 16.75
C ILE A 436 12.48 23.26 15.30
N VAL A 437 11.42 22.50 15.02
CA VAL A 437 10.97 22.19 13.67
C VAL A 437 9.59 22.80 13.44
N VAL A 438 9.51 23.54 12.34
CA VAL A 438 8.32 24.21 11.84
C VAL A 438 8.04 23.71 10.42
N ALA A 439 6.77 23.58 10.05
CA ALA A 439 6.38 23.49 8.64
C ALA A 439 5.72 24.78 8.17
N GLU A 440 5.84 25.05 6.88
CA GLU A 440 5.16 26.11 6.13
C GLU A 440 4.32 25.44 5.05
N ILE A 441 3.01 25.65 5.08
CA ILE A 441 2.02 24.89 4.31
C ILE A 441 1.22 25.85 3.42
N ALA A 442 0.87 25.44 2.21
CA ALA A 442 -0.07 26.13 1.34
C ALA A 442 -1.15 25.16 0.83
N ALA A 443 -2.38 25.64 0.66
CA ALA A 443 -3.53 24.81 0.30
C ALA A 443 -4.57 25.58 -0.51
N GLY A 444 -5.29 24.91 -1.42
CA GLY A 444 -6.27 25.57 -2.29
C GLY A 444 -5.63 26.11 -3.58
N ALA A 445 -6.14 27.25 -4.08
CA ALA A 445 -5.90 27.73 -5.45
C ALA A 445 -6.33 26.72 -6.55
N ILE A 446 -7.36 25.93 -6.24
CA ILE A 446 -7.93 24.87 -7.09
C ILE A 446 -9.37 25.27 -7.45
N PRO A 447 -9.82 25.19 -8.72
CA PRO A 447 -11.22 25.43 -9.07
C PRO A 447 -12.19 24.54 -8.28
N GLY A 448 -13.23 25.13 -7.70
CA GLY A 448 -14.16 24.47 -6.78
C GLY A 448 -13.84 24.69 -5.30
N VAL A 449 -12.56 24.76 -4.95
CA VAL A 449 -12.09 24.95 -3.56
C VAL A 449 -12.15 26.43 -3.19
N ASP A 450 -13.11 26.82 -2.35
CA ASP A 450 -13.22 28.21 -1.88
C ASP A 450 -12.22 28.52 -0.73
N ARG A 451 -12.14 29.78 -0.32
CA ARG A 451 -11.21 30.27 0.72
C ARG A 451 -11.34 29.55 2.07
N LEU A 452 -12.55 29.08 2.43
CA LEU A 452 -12.82 28.35 3.66
C LEU A 452 -12.53 26.87 3.46
N SER A 453 -12.88 26.32 2.30
CA SER A 453 -12.45 24.99 1.87
C SER A 453 -10.92 24.83 1.91
N ALA A 454 -10.19 25.87 1.49
CA ALA A 454 -8.73 25.93 1.52
C ALA A 454 -8.15 25.85 2.96
N VAL A 455 -8.79 26.47 3.96
CA VAL A 455 -8.41 26.32 5.38
C VAL A 455 -8.60 24.86 5.85
N GLY A 456 -9.67 24.19 5.40
CA GLY A 456 -9.88 22.77 5.70
C GLY A 456 -8.82 21.86 5.07
N LEU A 457 -8.45 22.15 3.82
CA LEU A 457 -7.35 21.45 3.13
C LEU A 457 -5.99 21.71 3.81
N LEU A 458 -5.75 22.92 4.30
CA LEU A 458 -4.55 23.27 5.07
C LEU A 458 -4.45 22.41 6.35
N LYS A 459 -5.52 22.38 7.16
CA LYS A 459 -5.63 21.54 8.37
C LYS A 459 -5.64 20.03 8.09
N PHE A 460 -5.89 19.61 6.85
CA PHE A 460 -5.80 18.22 6.42
C PHE A 460 -4.37 17.82 6.04
N PHE A 461 -3.66 18.67 5.28
CA PHE A 461 -2.25 18.47 4.96
C PHE A 461 -1.35 18.49 6.21
N ASP A 462 -1.64 19.40 7.14
CA ASP A 462 -1.04 19.51 8.46
C ASP A 462 -0.98 18.16 9.21
N ARG A 463 -2.14 17.50 9.43
CA ARG A 463 -2.23 16.21 10.12
C ARG A 463 -1.40 15.10 9.45
N ALA A 464 -1.43 15.03 8.12
CA ALA A 464 -0.65 14.04 7.37
C ALA A 464 0.87 14.28 7.51
N ALA A 465 1.28 15.52 7.77
CA ALA A 465 2.67 15.90 7.95
C ALA A 465 3.16 15.81 9.40
N GLN A 466 2.30 16.03 10.41
CA GLN A 466 2.59 15.63 11.79
C GLN A 466 2.83 14.11 11.86
N LEU A 467 1.96 13.32 11.21
CA LEU A 467 2.13 11.86 11.10
C LEU A 467 3.45 11.49 10.38
N ALA A 468 3.87 12.24 9.36
CA ALA A 468 5.17 12.05 8.73
C ALA A 468 6.34 12.42 9.66
N TYR A 469 6.21 13.51 10.43
CA TYR A 469 7.23 14.02 11.34
C TYR A 469 7.48 13.07 12.52
N ASP A 470 6.42 12.64 13.19
CA ASP A 470 6.47 11.73 14.35
C ASP A 470 7.08 10.37 13.99
N ASN A 471 6.95 9.98 12.72
CA ASN A 471 7.55 8.78 12.14
C ASN A 471 8.95 9.02 11.54
N PHE A 472 9.59 10.16 11.82
CA PHE A 472 10.93 10.53 11.34
C PHE A 472 11.07 10.53 9.81
N PHE A 473 9.99 10.85 9.09
CA PHE A 473 9.84 10.76 7.63
C PHE A 473 10.12 9.37 7.04
N GLN A 474 10.16 8.33 7.88
CA GLN A 474 10.14 6.94 7.44
C GLN A 474 8.70 6.57 7.10
N LEU A 475 8.23 7.06 5.96
CA LEU A 475 6.88 6.79 5.49
C LEU A 475 6.67 5.28 5.23
N PRO A 476 5.43 4.79 5.36
CA PRO A 476 5.08 3.46 4.88
C PRO A 476 5.33 3.33 3.37
N SER A 477 5.78 2.15 2.94
CA SER A 477 5.94 1.79 1.53
C SER A 477 4.69 1.05 1.02
N PRO A 478 4.45 0.99 -0.31
CA PRO A 478 3.67 -0.10 -0.88
C PRO A 478 4.33 -1.46 -0.56
N PRO A 479 3.61 -2.57 -0.79
CA PRO A 479 4.22 -3.89 -0.94
C PRO A 479 5.33 -3.89 -2.01
N PRO A 480 6.24 -4.87 -2.02
CA PRO A 480 7.08 -5.14 -3.18
C PRO A 480 6.28 -5.44 -4.46
N LEU A 481 6.61 -4.75 -5.55
CA LEU A 481 5.96 -4.86 -6.87
C LEU A 481 5.79 -6.33 -7.35
N PRO A 482 4.58 -6.74 -7.80
CA PRO A 482 4.34 -8.10 -8.29
C PRO A 482 5.16 -8.43 -9.54
N LYS A 483 5.92 -9.52 -9.49
CA LYS A 483 6.78 -9.95 -10.61
C LYS A 483 5.98 -10.68 -11.70
N VAL A 484 5.28 -9.90 -12.53
CA VAL A 484 4.44 -10.44 -13.61
C VAL A 484 5.26 -11.04 -14.76
N THR A 485 4.80 -12.19 -15.25
CA THR A 485 5.17 -12.79 -16.53
C THR A 485 3.93 -12.95 -17.41
N VAL A 486 4.11 -13.03 -18.72
CA VAL A 486 3.01 -13.07 -19.70
C VAL A 486 3.13 -14.28 -20.62
N THR A 487 1.98 -14.88 -20.92
CA THR A 487 1.79 -15.82 -22.03
C THR A 487 0.93 -15.18 -23.11
N GLU A 488 1.42 -15.10 -24.35
CA GLU A 488 0.66 -14.64 -25.51
C GLU A 488 0.03 -15.84 -26.22
N LEU A 489 -1.31 -15.84 -26.35
CA LEU A 489 -2.10 -16.97 -26.83
C LEU A 489 -3.13 -16.52 -27.87
N ASN A 490 -3.80 -17.48 -28.51
CA ASN A 490 -4.78 -17.18 -29.54
C ASN A 490 -5.99 -16.44 -28.94
N ASN A 491 -6.24 -15.22 -29.40
CA ASN A 491 -7.29 -14.31 -28.91
C ASN A 491 -7.30 -14.14 -27.37
N SER A 492 -6.16 -14.33 -26.71
CA SER A 492 -6.06 -14.27 -25.25
C SER A 492 -4.63 -14.02 -24.78
N ILE A 493 -4.51 -13.54 -23.55
CA ILE A 493 -3.24 -13.49 -22.81
C ILE A 493 -3.44 -14.07 -21.41
N VAL A 494 -2.35 -14.54 -20.82
CA VAL A 494 -2.30 -14.91 -19.39
C VAL A 494 -1.29 -14.00 -18.71
N LEU A 495 -1.72 -13.30 -17.67
CA LEU A 495 -0.82 -12.64 -16.73
C LEU A 495 -0.58 -13.61 -15.56
N ASN A 496 0.68 -13.79 -15.14
CA ASN A 496 1.06 -14.70 -14.08
C ASN A 496 2.17 -14.09 -13.21
N TRP A 497 1.86 -13.81 -11.95
CA TRP A 497 2.76 -13.29 -10.92
C TRP A 497 2.95 -14.31 -9.77
N GLY A 498 2.56 -15.58 -9.98
CA GLY A 498 2.62 -16.67 -9.01
C GLY A 498 3.71 -17.71 -9.26
N ASN A 499 4.69 -17.42 -10.12
CA ASN A 499 5.76 -18.34 -10.50
C ASN A 499 7.11 -18.08 -9.78
N ASP A 500 7.35 -16.86 -9.30
CA ASP A 500 8.49 -16.54 -8.44
C ASP A 500 8.05 -16.54 -6.98
N LEU A 501 8.20 -17.70 -6.33
CA LEU A 501 7.80 -17.92 -4.93
C LEU A 501 8.50 -16.98 -3.93
N ASN A 502 9.67 -16.43 -4.26
CA ASN A 502 10.35 -15.48 -3.39
C ASN A 502 9.71 -14.09 -3.52
N ALA A 503 9.51 -13.61 -4.75
CA ALA A 503 8.81 -12.34 -4.99
C ALA A 503 7.38 -12.37 -4.41
N VAL A 504 6.63 -13.45 -4.63
CA VAL A 504 5.30 -13.68 -4.02
C VAL A 504 5.36 -13.55 -2.50
N LYS A 505 6.34 -14.17 -1.85
CA LYS A 505 6.50 -14.10 -0.39
C LYS A 505 6.86 -12.69 0.07
N GLU A 506 7.76 -11.99 -0.62
CA GLU A 506 8.16 -10.62 -0.32
C GLU A 506 6.97 -9.64 -0.44
N THR A 507 6.14 -9.80 -1.47
CA THR A 507 4.88 -9.04 -1.63
C THR A 507 3.87 -9.38 -0.53
N GLU A 508 3.52 -10.66 -0.36
CA GLU A 508 2.36 -11.08 0.45
C GLU A 508 2.63 -11.12 1.96
N THR A 509 3.90 -11.12 2.39
CA THR A 509 4.28 -10.97 3.81
C THR A 509 4.66 -9.53 4.20
N SER A 510 4.49 -8.56 3.28
CA SER A 510 4.83 -7.17 3.56
C SER A 510 3.93 -6.54 4.64
N ASN A 511 4.58 -5.86 5.58
CA ASN A 511 3.96 -5.10 6.66
C ASN A 511 4.85 -3.91 7.01
N THR A 512 4.73 -2.81 6.27
CA THR A 512 5.52 -1.61 6.53
C THR A 512 4.73 -0.68 7.44
N ARG A 513 5.13 -0.58 8.71
CA ARG A 513 4.56 0.37 9.71
C ARG A 513 3.03 0.25 9.88
N GLY A 514 2.50 -0.96 9.83
CA GLY A 514 1.07 -1.26 10.00
C GLY A 514 0.31 -1.47 8.70
N PHE A 515 0.85 -1.01 7.56
CA PHE A 515 0.31 -1.27 6.23
C PHE A 515 0.67 -2.70 5.81
N ARG A 516 -0.28 -3.61 5.98
CA ARG A 516 -0.14 -5.03 5.62
C ARG A 516 -0.63 -5.24 4.21
N PHE A 517 0.01 -6.14 3.45
CA PHE A 517 -0.55 -6.63 2.18
C PHE A 517 -2.02 -7.05 2.36
N GLN A 518 -2.88 -6.59 1.45
CA GLN A 518 -4.32 -6.82 1.47
C GLN A 518 -4.85 -7.47 0.18
N GLY A 519 -4.15 -7.28 -0.94
CA GLY A 519 -4.53 -7.89 -2.21
C GLY A 519 -3.75 -7.38 -3.43
N TYR A 520 -4.18 -7.86 -4.60
CA TYR A 520 -3.74 -7.43 -5.91
C TYR A 520 -4.86 -6.73 -6.68
N ASN A 521 -4.50 -5.78 -7.54
CA ASN A 521 -5.38 -5.27 -8.58
C ASN A 521 -4.79 -5.58 -9.97
N VAL A 522 -5.66 -5.78 -10.96
CA VAL A 522 -5.27 -5.93 -12.37
C VAL A 522 -5.94 -4.84 -13.19
N TYR A 523 -5.17 -4.16 -14.04
CA TYR A 523 -5.61 -3.06 -14.89
C TYR A 523 -5.37 -3.34 -16.38
N GLN A 524 -6.25 -2.81 -17.23
CA GLN A 524 -5.97 -2.56 -18.64
C GLN A 524 -5.82 -1.06 -18.89
N LEU A 525 -4.88 -0.68 -19.75
CA LEU A 525 -4.52 0.71 -20.04
C LEU A 525 -4.57 1.00 -21.56
N PRO A 526 -4.84 2.25 -21.98
CA PRO A 526 -4.92 2.61 -23.40
C PRO A 526 -3.55 2.76 -24.09
N SER A 527 -2.45 2.95 -23.34
CA SER A 527 -1.10 3.06 -23.90
C SER A 527 -0.01 2.65 -22.89
N ALA A 528 1.21 2.45 -23.38
CA ALA A 528 2.41 2.19 -22.56
C ALA A 528 2.86 3.37 -21.68
N SER A 529 2.25 4.55 -21.83
CA SER A 529 2.53 5.76 -21.04
C SER A 529 1.28 6.35 -20.37
N ALA A 530 0.20 5.56 -20.28
CA ALA A 530 -1.04 5.98 -19.64
C ALA A 530 -0.92 5.97 -18.11
N THR A 531 -1.71 6.81 -17.47
CA THR A 531 -1.77 6.97 -16.00
C THR A 531 -2.91 6.18 -15.36
N ILE A 532 -2.91 6.05 -14.04
CA ILE A 532 -3.93 5.26 -13.31
C ILE A 532 -5.35 5.85 -13.43
N THR A 533 -5.49 7.12 -13.78
CA THR A 533 -6.79 7.77 -14.08
C THR A 533 -7.35 7.40 -15.45
N GLU A 534 -6.50 6.91 -16.37
CA GLU A 534 -6.88 6.37 -17.68
C GLU A 534 -7.01 4.84 -17.66
N ALA A 535 -6.55 4.19 -16.59
CA ALA A 535 -6.56 2.75 -16.42
C ALA A 535 -7.94 2.22 -15.98
N LYS A 536 -8.37 1.10 -16.57
CA LYS A 536 -9.56 0.38 -16.14
C LYS A 536 -9.16 -0.81 -15.26
N LYS A 537 -9.54 -0.78 -13.98
CA LYS A 537 -9.45 -1.94 -13.09
C LYS A 537 -10.37 -3.04 -13.62
N ILE A 538 -9.82 -4.22 -13.91
CA ILE A 538 -10.52 -5.38 -14.49
C ILE A 538 -10.64 -6.56 -13.52
N ALA A 539 -9.83 -6.59 -12.46
CA ALA A 539 -9.98 -7.50 -11.33
C ALA A 539 -9.37 -6.90 -10.05
N THR A 540 -9.92 -7.32 -8.90
CA THR A 540 -9.29 -7.27 -7.58
C THR A 540 -9.20 -8.70 -7.06
N PHE A 541 -8.15 -9.04 -6.32
CA PHE A 541 -8.00 -10.31 -5.59
C PHE A 541 -7.48 -10.02 -4.19
N ASP A 542 -8.25 -10.33 -3.16
CA ASP A 542 -8.02 -9.88 -1.79
C ASP A 542 -8.08 -11.02 -0.76
N ILE A 543 -7.52 -10.77 0.43
CA ILE A 543 -7.50 -11.75 1.53
C ILE A 543 -8.95 -12.11 1.90
N PRO A 544 -9.33 -13.40 1.88
CA PRO A 544 -10.71 -13.80 2.10
C PRO A 544 -11.03 -13.99 3.60
N GLY A 545 -12.21 -13.54 4.01
CA GLY A 545 -12.76 -13.75 5.36
C GLY A 545 -12.25 -12.78 6.44
N ASP A 546 -11.46 -11.75 6.07
CA ASP A 546 -11.03 -10.71 7.02
C ASP A 546 -12.01 -9.52 7.13
N GLY A 547 -12.96 -9.43 6.19
CA GLY A 547 -14.00 -8.40 6.14
C GLY A 547 -13.60 -7.08 5.45
N VAL A 548 -12.36 -6.94 4.96
CA VAL A 548 -11.79 -5.69 4.40
C VAL A 548 -12.23 -5.47 2.93
N THR A 549 -13.54 -5.53 2.69
CA THR A 549 -14.14 -5.37 1.36
C THR A 549 -14.22 -3.92 0.86
N ARG A 550 -14.05 -2.91 1.75
CA ARG A 550 -14.18 -1.50 1.38
C ARG A 550 -13.29 -0.58 2.20
N ILE A 551 -12.10 -0.27 1.70
CA ILE A 551 -11.19 0.68 2.33
C ILE A 551 -11.66 2.11 2.02
N THR A 552 -11.92 2.87 3.08
CA THR A 552 -12.40 4.25 3.01
C THR A 552 -11.34 5.15 3.66
N ASP A 553 -10.75 6.04 2.87
CA ASP A 553 -9.70 6.95 3.30
C ASP A 553 -10.26 8.36 3.52
N GLN A 554 -9.56 9.18 4.30
CA GLN A 554 -9.90 10.60 4.39
C GLN A 554 -9.34 11.32 3.16
N VAL A 555 -10.23 11.78 2.29
CA VAL A 555 -9.87 12.51 1.06
C VAL A 555 -10.57 13.86 1.09
N PHE A 556 -9.80 14.92 0.88
CA PHE A 556 -10.38 16.24 0.65
C PHE A 556 -11.11 16.26 -0.70
N ASP A 557 -12.41 16.51 -0.66
CA ASP A 557 -13.26 16.64 -1.83
C ASP A 557 -13.26 18.10 -2.33
N PRO A 558 -12.73 18.40 -3.53
CA PRO A 558 -12.69 19.75 -4.05
C PRO A 558 -14.04 20.29 -4.54
N GLU A 559 -15.09 19.44 -4.67
CA GLU A 559 -16.44 19.90 -5.04
C GLU A 559 -17.25 20.36 -3.82
N THR A 560 -17.15 19.64 -2.69
CA THR A 560 -17.83 20.03 -1.43
C THR A 560 -16.95 20.82 -0.46
N GLY A 561 -15.64 20.89 -0.70
CA GLY A 561 -14.71 21.70 0.06
C GLY A 561 -14.37 21.18 1.46
N VAL A 562 -14.64 19.90 1.73
CA VAL A 562 -14.47 19.25 3.03
C VAL A 562 -13.71 17.92 2.91
N VAL A 563 -13.09 17.51 4.01
CA VAL A 563 -12.52 16.15 4.13
C VAL A 563 -13.67 15.16 4.27
N THR A 564 -13.74 14.18 3.37
CA THR A 564 -14.78 13.15 3.36
C THR A 564 -14.17 11.75 3.38
N GLY A 565 -14.92 10.77 3.90
CA GLY A 565 -14.56 9.36 3.77
C GLY A 565 -14.83 8.87 2.36
N LYS A 566 -13.81 8.86 1.49
CA LYS A 566 -13.91 8.38 0.11
C LYS A 566 -13.45 6.93 0.03
N VAL A 567 -14.20 6.09 -0.69
CA VAL A 567 -13.75 4.72 -0.99
C VAL A 567 -12.58 4.81 -1.96
N VAL A 568 -11.39 4.39 -1.51
CA VAL A 568 -10.16 4.37 -2.31
C VAL A 568 -9.88 3.01 -2.91
N GLN A 569 -10.34 1.94 -2.26
CA GLN A 569 -10.19 0.57 -2.74
C GLN A 569 -11.42 -0.27 -2.40
N LEU A 570 -11.84 -1.09 -3.36
CA LEU A 570 -12.90 -2.08 -3.23
C LEU A 570 -12.28 -3.47 -3.34
N GLY A 571 -12.36 -4.20 -2.23
CA GLY A 571 -12.16 -5.64 -2.18
C GLY A 571 -13.35 -6.40 -2.76
N THR A 572 -13.20 -7.71 -2.84
CA THR A 572 -14.18 -8.66 -3.36
C THR A 572 -14.40 -9.87 -2.45
N ASP A 573 -13.60 -10.01 -1.39
CA ASP A 573 -13.51 -11.20 -0.52
C ASP A 573 -13.21 -12.50 -1.32
N SER A 574 -12.66 -12.37 -2.54
CA SER A 574 -12.69 -13.46 -3.55
C SER A 574 -11.48 -14.40 -3.54
N GLY A 575 -10.57 -14.18 -2.58
CA GLY A 575 -9.32 -14.91 -2.44
C GLY A 575 -8.20 -14.33 -3.30
N ILE A 576 -6.98 -14.34 -2.74
CA ILE A 576 -5.75 -13.99 -3.45
C ILE A 576 -5.56 -14.94 -4.64
N LYS A 577 -5.42 -14.38 -5.85
CA LYS A 577 -5.04 -15.12 -7.06
C LYS A 577 -3.77 -14.53 -7.64
N ARG A 578 -2.95 -15.38 -8.24
CA ARG A 578 -1.63 -15.00 -8.79
C ARG A 578 -1.51 -15.17 -10.31
N TYR A 579 -2.63 -15.38 -10.99
CA TYR A 579 -2.72 -15.42 -12.44
C TYR A 579 -4.12 -15.01 -12.90
N LEU A 580 -4.22 -14.48 -14.13
CA LEU A 580 -5.49 -14.16 -14.78
C LEU A 580 -5.36 -14.33 -16.29
N GLN A 581 -6.25 -15.12 -16.90
CA GLN A 581 -6.43 -15.14 -18.35
C GLN A 581 -7.43 -14.06 -18.78
N ILE A 582 -7.02 -13.24 -19.75
CA ILE A 582 -7.84 -12.16 -20.31
C ILE A 582 -8.14 -12.52 -21.77
N ARG A 583 -9.42 -12.56 -22.13
CA ARG A 583 -9.92 -12.84 -23.50
C ARG A 583 -10.54 -11.62 -24.18
N ASN A 584 -10.84 -10.56 -23.42
CA ASN A 584 -11.61 -9.42 -23.87
C ASN A 584 -10.87 -8.10 -23.60
N ASP A 585 -11.00 -7.15 -24.52
CA ASP A 585 -10.63 -5.76 -24.37
C ASP A 585 -11.70 -5.03 -23.54
N ALA A 586 -11.40 -4.78 -22.27
CA ALA A 586 -12.30 -4.09 -21.36
C ALA A 586 -12.44 -2.59 -21.65
N LEU A 587 -11.50 -1.97 -22.38
CA LEU A 587 -11.59 -0.57 -22.81
C LEU A 587 -12.53 -0.46 -24.02
N ASN A 588 -12.36 -1.32 -25.03
CA ASN A 588 -13.26 -1.44 -26.18
C ASN A 588 -14.50 -2.31 -25.88
N GLY A 589 -15.27 -1.92 -24.85
CA GLY A 589 -16.60 -2.43 -24.56
C GLY A 589 -16.72 -3.91 -24.15
N GLY A 590 -15.61 -4.61 -23.90
CA GLY A 590 -15.59 -6.05 -23.63
C GLY A 590 -15.52 -6.92 -24.89
N THR A 591 -15.14 -6.35 -26.04
CA THR A 591 -14.94 -7.12 -27.29
C THR A 591 -13.77 -8.11 -27.19
N PRO A 592 -13.76 -9.25 -27.91
CA PRO A 592 -12.64 -10.20 -27.85
C PRO A 592 -11.31 -9.61 -28.30
N LEU A 593 -10.21 -10.02 -27.65
CA LEU A 593 -8.85 -9.60 -28.02
C LEU A 593 -8.50 -10.06 -29.44
N ILE A 594 -7.87 -9.17 -30.22
CA ILE A 594 -7.53 -9.39 -31.63
C ILE A 594 -6.04 -9.71 -31.76
N ASN A 595 -5.72 -10.80 -32.46
CA ASN A 595 -4.32 -11.19 -32.68
C ASN A 595 -3.53 -10.12 -33.45
N GLY A 596 -2.32 -9.79 -33.00
CA GLY A 596 -1.44 -8.82 -33.65
C GLY A 596 -1.70 -7.35 -33.32
N ILE A 597 -2.70 -7.05 -32.49
CA ILE A 597 -2.93 -5.74 -31.86
C ILE A 597 -2.20 -5.68 -30.51
N ARG A 598 -1.70 -4.51 -30.12
CA ARG A 598 -1.08 -4.29 -28.81
C ARG A 598 -2.12 -3.95 -27.76
N TYR A 599 -1.97 -4.57 -26.60
CA TYR A 599 -2.71 -4.25 -25.40
C TYR A 599 -1.73 -3.93 -24.27
N TYR A 600 -2.18 -3.16 -23.28
CA TYR A 600 -1.35 -2.71 -22.17
C TYR A 600 -2.04 -3.09 -20.86
N PHE A 601 -1.31 -3.79 -19.98
CA PHE A 601 -1.83 -4.26 -18.71
C PHE A 601 -0.85 -3.98 -17.57
N ALA A 602 -1.34 -3.93 -16.35
CA ALA A 602 -0.52 -3.86 -15.14
C ALA A 602 -1.13 -4.73 -14.04
N VAL A 603 -0.28 -5.23 -13.13
CA VAL A 603 -0.69 -5.83 -11.86
C VAL A 603 0.03 -5.08 -10.76
N THR A 604 -0.70 -4.69 -9.72
CA THR A 604 -0.21 -3.99 -8.53
C THR A 604 -0.59 -4.79 -7.30
N ALA A 605 0.21 -4.72 -6.25
CA ALA A 605 -0.24 -5.08 -4.90
C ALA A 605 -0.71 -3.82 -4.16
N TYR A 606 -1.58 -4.01 -3.17
CA TYR A 606 -1.99 -2.96 -2.26
C TYR A 606 -2.02 -3.44 -0.81
N SER A 607 -1.99 -2.46 0.08
CA SER A 607 -1.82 -2.65 1.52
C SER A 607 -2.77 -1.76 2.31
N PHE A 608 -3.23 -2.27 3.46
CA PHE A 608 -4.19 -1.62 4.34
C PHE A 608 -3.61 -1.43 5.75
N ASN A 609 -3.86 -0.25 6.33
CA ASN A 609 -3.63 0.02 7.76
C ASN A 609 -4.98 0.20 8.47
N PRO A 610 -5.34 -0.64 9.46
CA PRO A 610 -6.62 -0.55 10.16
C PRO A 610 -6.71 0.59 11.21
N ASP A 611 -5.64 1.36 11.44
CA ASP A 611 -5.70 2.54 12.32
C ASP A 611 -6.60 3.65 11.71
N PRO A 612 -7.69 4.06 12.37
CA PRO A 612 -8.60 5.09 11.86
C PRO A 612 -7.99 6.50 11.78
N ASN A 613 -6.78 6.71 12.33
CA ASN A 613 -6.00 7.94 12.24
C ASN A 613 -4.96 7.92 11.11
N SER A 614 -4.77 6.78 10.44
CA SER A 614 -3.85 6.66 9.31
C SER A 614 -4.37 7.43 8.09
N VAL A 615 -3.58 8.37 7.59
CA VAL A 615 -3.87 9.13 6.36
C VAL A 615 -2.61 9.15 5.48
N PRO A 616 -2.57 8.41 4.35
CA PRO A 616 -3.60 7.49 3.87
C PRO A 616 -3.77 6.25 4.76
N ASN A 617 -4.79 5.44 4.52
CA ASN A 617 -4.95 4.09 5.09
C ASN A 617 -4.87 2.96 4.04
N ASN A 618 -4.80 3.30 2.75
CA ASN A 618 -4.47 2.40 1.64
C ASN A 618 -3.18 2.84 0.93
N ILE A 619 -2.28 1.91 0.60
CA ILE A 619 -1.14 2.18 -0.29
C ILE A 619 -1.04 1.07 -1.34
N GLU A 620 -1.07 1.47 -2.61
CA GLU A 620 -1.00 0.62 -3.79
C GLU A 620 0.28 0.92 -4.59
N ASP A 621 0.82 -0.09 -5.28
CA ASP A 621 1.99 0.03 -6.15
C ASP A 621 1.83 1.04 -7.29
N PRO A 622 2.94 1.66 -7.76
CA PRO A 622 2.96 2.33 -9.05
C PRO A 622 2.75 1.35 -10.21
N LEU A 623 2.13 1.81 -11.30
CA LEU A 623 1.82 0.96 -12.46
C LEU A 623 3.09 0.54 -13.23
N GLN A 624 3.46 -0.74 -13.13
CA GLN A 624 4.39 -1.36 -14.09
C GLN A 624 3.62 -1.84 -15.33
N ILE A 625 3.62 -1.02 -16.39
CA ILE A 625 2.86 -1.30 -17.62
C ILE A 625 3.58 -2.30 -18.52
N ILE A 626 2.87 -3.36 -18.90
CA ILE A 626 3.33 -4.46 -19.73
C ILE A 626 2.62 -4.38 -21.08
N THR A 627 3.38 -4.33 -22.17
CA THR A 627 2.83 -4.38 -23.55
C THR A 627 2.76 -5.83 -24.01
N VAL A 628 1.62 -6.24 -24.57
CA VAL A 628 1.35 -7.62 -25.00
C VAL A 628 0.68 -7.65 -26.38
N VAL A 629 0.90 -8.71 -27.16
CA VAL A 629 0.35 -8.92 -28.51
C VAL A 629 -0.19 -10.35 -28.64
N PRO A 630 -1.50 -10.60 -28.45
CA PRO A 630 -2.10 -11.92 -28.63
C PRO A 630 -1.78 -12.51 -30.01
N HIS A 631 -1.57 -13.82 -30.11
CA HIS A 631 -1.25 -14.48 -31.38
C HIS A 631 -1.60 -15.98 -31.38
N SER A 632 -1.87 -16.55 -32.55
CA SER A 632 -1.97 -18.01 -32.71
C SER A 632 -0.62 -18.69 -32.43
N GLU A 633 -0.55 -20.02 -32.35
CA GLU A 633 0.72 -20.73 -32.15
C GLU A 633 1.77 -20.28 -33.19
N ASN A 634 3.05 -20.18 -32.79
CA ASN A 634 4.12 -19.83 -33.73
C ASN A 634 4.36 -20.99 -34.72
N PRO A 635 4.83 -20.74 -35.97
CA PRO A 635 4.87 -21.76 -37.01
C PRO A 635 5.62 -23.03 -36.62
N GLY A 636 4.95 -24.17 -36.74
CA GLY A 636 5.48 -25.48 -36.35
C GLY A 636 5.51 -25.78 -34.84
N ILE A 637 5.16 -24.84 -33.97
CA ILE A 637 4.88 -25.11 -32.55
C ILE A 637 3.47 -25.69 -32.43
N ARG A 638 3.29 -26.72 -31.60
CA ARG A 638 1.99 -27.21 -31.14
C ARG A 638 1.98 -27.47 -29.64
N MET A 639 1.00 -26.90 -28.95
CA MET A 639 0.75 -27.09 -27.52
C MET A 639 -0.20 -28.29 -27.30
N PRO A 640 0.22 -29.38 -26.61
CA PRO A 640 -0.65 -30.55 -26.42
C PRO A 640 -1.81 -30.36 -25.43
N LEU A 641 -1.76 -29.28 -24.64
CA LEU A 641 -2.76 -28.87 -23.66
C LEU A 641 -3.03 -27.37 -23.83
N SER A 642 -4.22 -26.93 -23.44
CA SER A 642 -4.68 -25.53 -23.43
C SER A 642 -4.71 -24.95 -22.01
N TYR A 643 -4.86 -23.62 -21.89
CA TYR A 643 -5.20 -23.00 -20.61
C TYR A 643 -6.50 -23.60 -20.05
N GLY A 644 -6.48 -24.00 -18.78
CA GLY A 644 -7.63 -24.56 -18.06
C GLY A 644 -7.80 -26.07 -18.23
N ASP A 645 -7.04 -26.72 -19.11
CA ASP A 645 -6.98 -28.18 -19.18
C ASP A 645 -6.33 -28.76 -17.91
N THR A 646 -6.57 -30.04 -17.66
CA THR A 646 -5.87 -30.80 -16.61
C THR A 646 -5.01 -31.90 -17.22
N ALA A 647 -3.83 -32.15 -16.65
CA ALA A 647 -3.04 -33.33 -17.03
C ALA A 647 -3.60 -34.59 -16.34
N SER A 648 -3.49 -35.74 -17.00
CA SER A 648 -3.96 -37.02 -16.45
C SER A 648 -3.06 -37.50 -15.29
N VAL A 649 -3.66 -38.07 -14.24
CA VAL A 649 -3.00 -38.40 -12.98
C VAL A 649 -3.27 -39.84 -12.59
N ASP A 650 -2.19 -40.61 -12.38
CA ASP A 650 -2.23 -41.95 -11.80
C ASP A 650 -2.13 -41.85 -10.27
N HIS A 651 -3.08 -42.43 -9.54
CA HIS A 651 -3.04 -42.52 -8.07
C HIS A 651 -2.64 -43.92 -7.61
N ALA A 652 -1.62 -43.99 -6.76
CA ALA A 652 -1.24 -45.18 -6.02
C ALA A 652 -1.49 -44.93 -4.52
N GLY A 653 -2.44 -45.64 -3.91
CA GLY A 653 -2.82 -45.44 -2.52
C GLY A 653 -4.16 -46.10 -2.17
N ARG A 654 -4.85 -45.57 -1.15
CA ARG A 654 -6.23 -45.97 -0.81
C ARG A 654 -7.17 -44.77 -0.63
N SER A 655 -6.67 -43.54 -0.61
CA SER A 655 -7.48 -42.34 -0.38
C SER A 655 -8.53 -42.13 -1.47
N ASP A 656 -9.61 -41.42 -1.11
CA ASP A 656 -10.59 -40.87 -2.07
C ASP A 656 -10.29 -39.40 -2.42
N GLY A 657 -9.13 -38.88 -2.02
CA GLY A 657 -8.64 -37.55 -2.37
C GLY A 657 -8.13 -37.44 -3.80
N ALA A 658 -7.85 -36.22 -4.24
CA ALA A 658 -7.37 -35.92 -5.58
C ALA A 658 -6.17 -34.96 -5.55
N ALA A 659 -5.27 -35.14 -6.50
CA ALA A 659 -4.32 -34.13 -6.93
C ALA A 659 -4.62 -33.79 -8.39
N VAL A 660 -4.77 -32.51 -8.72
CA VAL A 660 -5.21 -32.03 -10.04
C VAL A 660 -4.27 -30.93 -10.55
N PRO A 661 -3.38 -31.24 -11.51
CA PRO A 661 -2.56 -30.25 -12.21
C PRO A 661 -3.41 -29.50 -13.25
N PHE A 662 -3.65 -28.21 -13.02
CA PHE A 662 -4.35 -27.31 -13.94
C PHE A 662 -3.36 -26.46 -14.74
N ILE A 663 -3.50 -26.42 -16.06
CA ILE A 663 -2.60 -25.68 -16.94
C ILE A 663 -2.92 -24.18 -16.95
N VAL A 664 -1.92 -23.36 -16.62
CA VAL A 664 -1.99 -21.88 -16.60
C VAL A 664 -1.16 -21.29 -17.74
N ASP A 665 -0.02 -21.89 -18.06
CA ASP A 665 0.80 -21.53 -19.22
C ASP A 665 1.15 -22.80 -20.02
N PRO A 666 0.36 -23.12 -21.06
CA PRO A 666 0.61 -24.28 -21.92
C PRO A 666 1.89 -24.16 -22.76
N SER A 667 2.53 -22.98 -22.84
CA SER A 667 3.82 -22.78 -23.51
C SER A 667 5.01 -23.13 -22.61
N ARG A 668 4.79 -23.32 -21.30
CA ARG A 668 5.84 -23.55 -20.29
C ARG A 668 5.80 -24.94 -19.64
N THR A 669 4.90 -25.82 -20.06
CA THR A 669 4.93 -27.24 -19.67
C THR A 669 6.22 -27.90 -20.17
N THR A 670 6.83 -28.74 -19.34
CA THR A 670 8.22 -29.19 -19.56
C THR A 670 8.36 -30.66 -19.94
N GLY A 671 7.27 -31.43 -20.02
CA GLY A 671 7.30 -32.86 -20.35
C GLY A 671 7.90 -33.75 -19.24
N LYS A 672 8.27 -33.16 -18.09
CA LYS A 672 8.75 -33.90 -16.92
C LYS A 672 7.63 -34.77 -16.33
N SER A 673 8.02 -35.87 -15.70
CA SER A 673 7.14 -36.58 -14.77
C SER A 673 7.24 -35.99 -13.37
N TYR A 674 6.09 -35.88 -12.72
CA TYR A 674 5.92 -35.28 -11.40
C TYR A 674 5.28 -36.27 -10.44
N LYS A 675 5.46 -36.03 -9.14
CA LYS A 675 4.67 -36.67 -8.08
C LYS A 675 4.18 -35.65 -7.06
N VAL A 676 2.95 -35.82 -6.59
CA VAL A 676 2.51 -35.31 -5.30
C VAL A 676 2.68 -36.42 -4.27
N ILE A 677 3.40 -36.11 -3.19
CA ILE A 677 3.66 -37.02 -2.06
C ILE A 677 3.37 -36.32 -0.74
N PHE A 678 2.97 -37.08 0.28
CA PHE A 678 2.64 -36.55 1.60
C PHE A 678 3.66 -36.94 2.65
N ARG A 679 3.96 -36.05 3.60
CA ARG A 679 4.82 -36.31 4.77
C ARG A 679 4.24 -35.65 6.01
N ASN A 680 4.22 -36.37 7.12
CA ASN A 680 4.02 -35.76 8.43
C ASN A 680 5.29 -35.00 8.85
N ILE A 681 5.11 -33.88 9.53
CA ILE A 681 6.17 -33.12 10.20
C ILE A 681 5.67 -32.77 11.61
N PRO A 682 6.43 -33.08 12.67
CA PRO A 682 6.10 -32.61 14.02
C PRO A 682 6.29 -31.10 14.10
N GLU A 683 5.21 -30.34 14.28
CA GLU A 683 5.25 -28.89 14.50
C GLU A 683 4.77 -28.56 15.93
N ARG A 684 5.40 -27.54 16.53
CA ARG A 684 5.31 -27.23 17.97
C ARG A 684 4.52 -25.94 18.19
N PHE A 685 3.34 -26.07 18.76
CA PHE A 685 2.41 -24.98 19.05
C PHE A 685 2.54 -24.55 20.51
N VAL A 686 2.83 -23.28 20.72
CA VAL A 686 2.87 -22.65 22.05
C VAL A 686 1.58 -21.88 22.21
N TYR A 687 0.73 -22.27 23.16
CA TYR A 687 -0.52 -21.58 23.42
C TYR A 687 -0.28 -20.26 24.18
N GLY A 688 -1.34 -19.44 24.26
CA GLY A 688 -1.36 -18.29 25.17
C GLY A 688 -1.13 -18.74 26.63
N PRO A 689 -0.66 -17.83 27.50
CA PRO A 689 -0.60 -18.13 28.92
C PRO A 689 -1.98 -18.46 29.47
N ASP A 690 -2.08 -19.49 30.29
CA ASP A 690 -3.30 -19.87 30.99
C ASP A 690 -3.66 -18.83 32.08
N SER A 691 -4.72 -19.10 32.85
CA SER A 691 -5.14 -18.23 33.96
C SER A 691 -4.15 -18.14 35.13
N ASN A 692 -3.08 -18.95 35.13
CA ASN A 692 -1.98 -18.92 36.10
C ASN A 692 -0.72 -18.24 35.53
N GLY A 693 -0.61 -18.10 34.22
CA GLY A 693 0.52 -17.50 33.50
C GLY A 693 1.43 -18.52 32.77
N ASP A 694 1.15 -19.82 32.89
CA ASP A 694 1.92 -20.89 32.27
C ASP A 694 1.52 -21.09 30.80
N ARG A 695 2.49 -21.35 29.93
CA ARG A 695 2.26 -21.57 28.50
C ARG A 695 2.34 -23.05 28.17
N ASP A 696 1.20 -23.68 27.92
CA ASP A 696 1.19 -25.06 27.43
C ASP A 696 1.81 -25.14 26.02
N THR A 697 2.43 -26.27 25.71
CA THR A 697 3.13 -26.48 24.44
C THR A 697 2.90 -27.87 23.86
N VAL A 698 1.93 -27.98 22.95
CA VAL A 698 1.63 -29.22 22.22
C VAL A 698 2.55 -29.36 21.00
N THR A 699 2.99 -30.59 20.72
CA THR A 699 3.68 -30.93 19.46
C THR A 699 2.82 -31.94 18.72
N THR A 700 2.49 -31.67 17.47
CA THR A 700 1.55 -32.49 16.69
C THR A 700 2.05 -32.70 15.25
N ASP A 701 1.72 -33.85 14.69
CA ASP A 701 2.13 -34.26 13.34
C ASP A 701 1.19 -33.65 12.30
N ILE A 702 1.62 -32.56 11.64
CA ILE A 702 0.88 -31.97 10.52
C ILE A 702 1.37 -32.60 9.22
N MET A 703 0.43 -33.00 8.36
CA MET A 703 0.74 -33.57 7.05
C MET A 703 0.87 -32.47 6.00
N TYR A 704 1.96 -32.53 5.24
CA TYR A 704 2.27 -31.59 4.16
C TYR A 704 2.33 -32.34 2.83
N TRP A 705 1.78 -31.74 1.78
CA TRP A 705 1.93 -32.22 0.42
C TRP A 705 3.11 -31.54 -0.27
N TYR A 706 3.80 -32.30 -1.12
CA TYR A 706 4.99 -31.86 -1.84
C TYR A 706 4.85 -32.16 -3.32
N LEU A 707 5.09 -31.17 -4.18
CA LEU A 707 5.31 -31.40 -5.61
C LEU A 707 6.79 -31.69 -5.83
N VAL A 708 7.10 -32.86 -6.40
CA VAL A 708 8.47 -33.28 -6.71
C VAL A 708 8.62 -33.72 -8.17
N SER A 709 9.81 -33.55 -8.74
CA SER A 709 10.18 -34.12 -10.05
C SER A 709 11.61 -34.64 -9.98
N GLY A 710 11.83 -35.93 -10.29
CA GLY A 710 13.11 -36.59 -10.04
C GLY A 710 13.49 -36.57 -8.56
N THR A 711 14.62 -35.96 -8.24
CA THR A 711 15.09 -35.67 -6.87
C THR A 711 14.53 -34.38 -6.28
N ASP A 712 14.00 -33.50 -7.13
CA ASP A 712 13.89 -32.08 -6.80
C ASP A 712 12.52 -31.80 -6.19
N THR A 713 12.51 -31.13 -5.04
CA THR A 713 11.28 -30.64 -4.41
C THR A 713 10.98 -29.26 -4.96
N LEU A 714 9.91 -29.16 -5.75
CA LEU A 714 9.48 -27.94 -6.42
C LEU A 714 8.57 -27.09 -5.52
N TYR A 715 7.81 -27.74 -4.62
CA TYR A 715 6.95 -27.08 -3.63
C TYR A 715 6.72 -27.95 -2.40
N ARG A 716 6.48 -27.31 -1.25
CA ARG A 716 5.88 -27.85 -0.03
C ARG A 716 4.68 -26.94 0.29
N SER A 717 3.54 -27.52 0.63
CA SER A 717 2.36 -26.77 1.08
C SER A 717 2.53 -26.10 2.46
N ASN A 718 1.67 -25.13 2.78
CA ASN A 718 1.65 -24.48 4.10
C ASN A 718 0.74 -25.21 5.12
N ASN A 719 -0.21 -26.03 4.65
CA ASN A 719 -0.98 -27.03 5.38
C ASN A 719 -1.58 -28.02 4.35
N LEU A 720 -2.75 -28.63 4.59
CA LEU A 720 -3.37 -29.56 3.63
C LEU A 720 -4.89 -29.33 3.42
N GLY A 721 -5.39 -28.12 3.69
CA GLY A 721 -6.80 -27.79 3.40
C GLY A 721 -7.83 -28.69 4.11
N THR A 722 -8.05 -28.45 5.40
CA THR A 722 -8.95 -29.18 6.34
C THR A 722 -8.38 -30.42 7.06
N ALA A 723 -8.77 -30.55 8.34
CA ALA A 723 -8.83 -31.79 9.12
C ALA A 723 -7.53 -32.58 9.47
N ILE A 724 -6.39 -31.91 9.69
CA ILE A 724 -5.31 -32.47 10.55
C ILE A 724 -4.87 -31.44 11.60
N ALA A 725 -5.74 -31.26 12.60
CA ALA A 725 -5.40 -30.66 13.89
C ALA A 725 -5.80 -31.67 14.97
N PHE A 726 -4.83 -32.42 15.49
CA PHE A 726 -5.06 -33.41 16.55
C PHE A 726 -5.08 -32.72 17.92
N ASP A 727 -6.22 -32.14 18.31
CA ASP A 727 -6.60 -32.04 19.73
C ASP A 727 -8.12 -31.81 19.96
N PRO A 728 -8.84 -32.72 20.64
CA PRO A 728 -10.18 -32.49 21.19
C PRO A 728 -10.20 -31.76 22.56
N GLY A 729 -9.03 -31.37 23.08
CA GLY A 729 -8.80 -30.80 24.40
C GLY A 729 -9.22 -29.33 24.56
N THR A 730 -10.51 -29.11 24.84
CA THR A 730 -11.08 -27.89 25.48
C THR A 730 -10.91 -26.52 24.80
N HIS A 731 -10.07 -26.35 23.80
CA HIS A 731 -9.87 -25.08 23.08
C HIS A 731 -10.54 -25.10 21.70
N ASN A 732 -11.39 -24.09 21.44
CA ASN A 732 -12.05 -23.95 20.14
C ASN A 732 -11.08 -23.31 19.14
N LEU A 733 -10.23 -24.14 18.50
CA LEU A 733 -9.15 -23.71 17.59
C LEU A 733 -9.61 -22.88 16.37
N ALA A 734 -10.92 -22.67 16.19
CA ALA A 734 -11.51 -21.78 15.19
C ALA A 734 -11.56 -20.29 15.60
N GLU A 735 -11.22 -19.94 16.84
CA GLU A 735 -11.32 -18.54 17.35
C GLU A 735 -9.96 -17.82 17.46
N ASP A 736 -8.87 -18.51 17.83
CA ASP A 736 -7.51 -17.93 17.93
C ASP A 736 -6.72 -17.96 16.60
N PHE A 737 -7.19 -18.73 15.61
CA PHE A 737 -6.68 -18.69 14.24
C PHE A 737 -7.71 -17.97 13.34
N PRO A 738 -7.29 -17.00 12.50
CA PRO A 738 -8.16 -16.48 11.45
C PRO A 738 -8.65 -17.65 10.58
N ALA A 739 -9.95 -17.70 10.26
CA ALA A 739 -10.56 -18.77 9.47
C ALA A 739 -10.20 -18.72 7.96
N THR A 740 -9.09 -18.06 7.64
CA THR A 740 -8.56 -17.77 6.31
C THR A 740 -7.54 -18.84 5.91
N PHE A 741 -7.40 -19.09 4.61
CA PHE A 741 -6.54 -20.11 3.99
C PHE A 741 -7.06 -21.56 4.06
N GLY A 742 -8.32 -21.75 3.66
CA GLY A 742 -8.59 -22.81 2.68
C GLY A 742 -7.80 -22.52 1.40
N ASP A 743 -6.99 -23.47 0.93
CA ASP A 743 -5.83 -23.20 0.08
C ASP A 743 -6.10 -23.20 -1.44
N GLU A 744 -7.36 -23.38 -1.86
CA GLU A 744 -7.78 -23.45 -3.27
C GLU A 744 -7.34 -22.27 -4.16
N PHE A 745 -7.01 -21.13 -3.56
CA PHE A 745 -6.59 -19.90 -4.26
C PHE A 745 -5.07 -19.66 -4.22
N SER A 746 -4.34 -20.29 -3.30
CA SER A 746 -2.95 -19.96 -2.95
C SER A 746 -1.90 -20.85 -3.62
N TYR A 747 -2.25 -21.65 -4.61
CA TYR A 747 -1.31 -22.55 -5.30
C TYR A 747 -0.34 -21.80 -6.23
N PRO A 748 0.96 -22.15 -6.26
CA PRO A 748 1.94 -21.54 -7.15
C PRO A 748 1.86 -22.12 -8.57
N VAL A 749 2.34 -21.35 -9.56
CA VAL A 749 2.41 -21.79 -10.96
C VAL A 749 3.83 -22.25 -11.30
N ILE A 750 4.04 -23.56 -11.32
CA ILE A 750 5.33 -24.24 -11.52
C ILE A 750 5.30 -24.96 -12.87
N ASP A 751 6.34 -24.78 -13.70
CA ASP A 751 6.42 -25.39 -15.04
C ASP A 751 5.11 -25.26 -15.87
N GLY A 752 4.43 -24.11 -15.77
CA GLY A 752 3.21 -23.80 -16.50
C GLY A 752 1.90 -24.34 -15.91
N MET A 753 1.91 -24.98 -14.74
CA MET A 753 0.68 -25.48 -14.08
C MET A 753 0.60 -25.06 -12.62
N PHE A 754 -0.62 -24.94 -12.07
CA PHE A 754 -0.82 -24.99 -10.63
C PHE A 754 -1.33 -26.37 -10.22
N MET A 755 -1.08 -26.75 -8.97
CA MET A 755 -1.49 -28.05 -8.42
C MET A 755 -2.51 -27.84 -7.32
N SER A 756 -3.75 -28.29 -7.54
CA SER A 756 -4.76 -28.41 -6.49
C SER A 756 -4.65 -29.78 -5.82
N VAL A 757 -4.63 -29.84 -4.50
CA VAL A 757 -4.62 -31.12 -3.76
C VAL A 757 -5.70 -31.08 -2.70
N SER A 758 -6.62 -32.03 -2.71
CA SER A 758 -7.73 -32.10 -1.75
C SER A 758 -7.91 -33.51 -1.21
N GLY A 759 -8.10 -33.60 0.11
CA GLY A 759 -8.48 -34.83 0.80
C GLY A 759 -9.95 -34.78 1.24
N PRO A 760 -10.68 -35.90 1.23
CA PRO A 760 -11.98 -35.94 1.90
C PRO A 760 -11.76 -35.83 3.41
N ALA A 761 -12.59 -35.03 4.09
CA ALA A 761 -12.59 -34.99 5.56
C ALA A 761 -12.84 -36.40 6.15
N PRO A 762 -12.28 -36.73 7.33
CA PRO A 762 -12.49 -38.01 8.01
C PRO A 762 -13.91 -38.09 8.59
N GLN A 763 -14.86 -38.48 7.75
CA GLN A 763 -16.28 -38.66 8.06
C GLN A 763 -16.84 -39.85 7.27
N LEU A 764 -18.14 -40.15 7.40
CA LEU A 764 -18.76 -41.20 6.61
C LEU A 764 -18.95 -40.82 5.14
N ASN A 765 -18.67 -41.78 4.25
CA ASN A 765 -18.98 -41.67 2.84
C ASN A 765 -20.43 -42.16 2.62
N ALA A 766 -21.37 -41.22 2.66
CA ALA A 766 -22.79 -41.49 2.46
C ALA A 766 -23.15 -41.96 1.03
N ALA A 767 -22.24 -41.85 0.06
CA ALA A 767 -22.42 -42.37 -1.30
C ALA A 767 -21.98 -43.84 -1.46
N ARG A 768 -21.09 -44.33 -0.60
CA ARG A 768 -20.70 -45.76 -0.53
C ARG A 768 -21.52 -46.56 0.48
N SER A 769 -21.93 -45.94 1.59
CA SER A 769 -22.74 -46.58 2.63
C SER A 769 -24.15 -46.91 2.11
N ARG A 770 -24.59 -48.16 2.25
CA ARG A 770 -25.84 -48.67 1.62
C ARG A 770 -26.32 -49.99 2.22
N TYR A 771 -27.58 -50.34 1.96
CA TYR A 771 -28.05 -51.73 2.08
C TYR A 771 -27.39 -52.62 1.01
N VAL A 772 -27.05 -53.86 1.40
CA VAL A 772 -26.38 -54.85 0.53
C VAL A 772 -27.33 -55.98 0.13
N SER A 773 -28.14 -56.47 1.07
CA SER A 773 -29.11 -57.55 0.85
C SER A 773 -30.13 -57.62 1.98
N GLY A 774 -31.32 -58.15 1.72
CA GLY A 774 -32.35 -58.43 2.72
C GLY A 774 -33.71 -57.84 2.36
N THR A 775 -34.63 -57.81 3.32
CA THR A 775 -35.82 -56.97 3.24
C THR A 775 -35.39 -55.50 3.32
N ASP A 776 -35.91 -54.64 2.45
CA ASP A 776 -35.71 -53.19 2.57
C ASP A 776 -36.76 -52.57 3.51
N TRP A 777 -36.28 -52.08 4.66
CA TRP A 777 -37.10 -51.51 5.73
C TRP A 777 -37.69 -50.14 5.35
N THR A 778 -37.23 -49.52 4.25
CA THR A 778 -37.75 -48.22 3.78
C THR A 778 -39.21 -48.27 3.34
N THR A 779 -39.73 -49.42 2.91
CA THR A 779 -41.07 -49.46 2.27
C THR A 779 -42.24 -49.52 3.27
N ALA A 780 -41.98 -49.92 4.52
CA ALA A 780 -43.02 -50.21 5.51
C ALA A 780 -43.56 -48.97 6.26
N GLY A 781 -44.51 -48.25 5.65
CA GLY A 781 -45.69 -47.65 6.30
C GLY A 781 -45.59 -46.56 7.39
N GLY A 782 -44.50 -46.43 8.17
CA GLY A 782 -44.42 -45.55 9.36
C GLY A 782 -43.56 -44.29 9.18
N ALA A 783 -43.57 -43.38 10.16
CA ALA A 783 -42.60 -42.29 10.27
C ALA A 783 -41.54 -42.68 11.31
N GLY A 784 -40.26 -42.58 10.95
CA GLY A 784 -39.17 -43.31 11.61
C GLY A 784 -38.82 -44.55 10.78
N ARG A 785 -37.96 -44.36 9.77
CA ARG A 785 -37.40 -45.41 8.91
C ARG A 785 -35.92 -45.12 8.70
N PHE A 786 -35.13 -46.17 8.43
CA PHE A 786 -33.86 -46.03 7.73
C PHE A 786 -34.12 -45.61 6.27
N THR A 787 -34.60 -44.39 6.01
CA THR A 787 -34.80 -43.89 4.63
C THR A 787 -33.49 -43.98 3.85
N ALA A 788 -33.55 -44.30 2.55
CA ALA A 788 -32.40 -44.24 1.64
C ALA A 788 -31.94 -42.79 1.31
N SER A 789 -32.04 -41.90 2.29
CA SER A 789 -31.51 -40.54 2.28
C SER A 789 -30.08 -40.56 2.86
N PRO A 790 -29.10 -39.91 2.20
CA PRO A 790 -27.77 -39.69 2.77
C PRO A 790 -27.78 -39.03 4.16
N SER A 791 -28.87 -38.35 4.53
CA SER A 791 -28.98 -37.61 5.79
C SER A 791 -28.82 -38.48 7.05
N LEU A 792 -29.28 -39.74 7.06
CA LEU A 792 -29.16 -40.62 8.23
C LEU A 792 -27.71 -40.94 8.59
N PHE A 793 -26.89 -41.29 7.59
CA PHE A 793 -25.46 -41.51 7.79
C PHE A 793 -24.70 -40.22 8.12
N SER A 794 -25.30 -39.04 7.94
CA SER A 794 -24.69 -37.75 8.31
C SER A 794 -25.04 -37.27 9.72
N SER A 795 -26.13 -37.77 10.33
CA SER A 795 -26.65 -37.25 11.61
C SER A 795 -26.75 -38.28 12.74
N GLN A 796 -26.56 -39.57 12.48
CA GLN A 796 -26.74 -40.65 13.46
C GLN A 796 -25.59 -41.69 13.47
N VAL A 797 -24.63 -41.61 12.56
CA VAL A 797 -23.47 -42.50 12.53
C VAL A 797 -22.23 -41.64 12.31
N THR A 798 -21.18 -41.83 13.12
CA THR A 798 -19.97 -40.97 13.13
C THR A 798 -18.70 -41.79 12.96
N ALA A 799 -17.73 -41.26 12.21
CA ALA A 799 -16.37 -41.81 12.16
C ALA A 799 -15.59 -41.44 13.44
N ALA A 800 -14.54 -42.20 13.77
CA ALA A 800 -13.72 -42.07 14.99
C ALA A 800 -13.30 -40.63 15.35
N THR A 801 -13.07 -39.81 14.33
CA THR A 801 -12.69 -38.39 14.40
C THR A 801 -13.82 -37.46 14.85
N ASN A 802 -15.07 -37.76 14.53
CA ASN A 802 -16.24 -36.96 14.93
C ASN A 802 -16.79 -37.36 16.31
N VAL A 803 -16.09 -38.23 17.04
CA VAL A 803 -16.52 -38.76 18.33
C VAL A 803 -16.27 -37.78 19.48
N GLY A 804 -15.22 -36.95 19.40
CA GLY A 804 -14.87 -35.98 20.45
C GLY A 804 -16.02 -35.03 20.79
N SER A 805 -16.72 -34.56 19.76
CA SER A 805 -17.93 -33.72 19.86
C SER A 805 -19.16 -34.44 20.45
N TYR A 806 -19.17 -35.77 20.48
CA TYR A 806 -20.33 -36.59 20.88
C TYR A 806 -20.18 -37.23 22.27
N LEU A 807 -18.95 -37.52 22.69
CA LEU A 807 -18.64 -38.02 24.04
C LEU A 807 -18.14 -36.91 24.98
N GLY A 808 -17.66 -35.79 24.43
CA GLY A 808 -17.04 -34.68 25.15
C GLY A 808 -15.55 -34.93 25.41
N SER A 809 -14.69 -34.05 24.91
CA SER A 809 -13.26 -33.93 25.27
C SER A 809 -12.44 -35.24 25.34
N THR A 810 -12.78 -36.25 24.53
CA THR A 810 -12.20 -37.60 24.61
C THR A 810 -10.86 -37.74 23.86
N GLY A 811 -9.94 -38.51 24.44
CA GLY A 811 -8.59 -38.69 23.89
C GLY A 811 -8.51 -39.59 22.65
N ALA A 812 -7.80 -39.09 21.63
CA ALA A 812 -7.22 -39.80 20.48
C ALA A 812 -8.09 -40.89 19.80
N GLY A 813 -8.71 -40.56 18.66
CA GLY A 813 -9.40 -41.51 17.77
C GLY A 813 -8.48 -42.42 16.95
N ALA A 814 -9.03 -43.48 16.35
CA ALA A 814 -8.28 -44.39 15.50
C ALA A 814 -7.59 -43.64 14.34
N PRO A 815 -6.30 -43.93 14.06
CA PRO A 815 -5.60 -43.33 12.93
C PRO A 815 -6.38 -43.60 11.64
N ALA A 816 -6.68 -42.57 10.84
CA ALA A 816 -7.58 -42.69 9.70
C ALA A 816 -7.12 -43.67 8.60
N ALA A 817 -5.84 -44.07 8.61
CA ALA A 817 -5.33 -45.19 7.80
C ALA A 817 -5.90 -46.57 8.18
N GLN A 818 -6.53 -46.71 9.35
CA GLN A 818 -7.22 -47.92 9.84
C GLN A 818 -8.70 -47.95 9.48
N PHE A 819 -9.24 -46.93 8.81
CA PHE A 819 -10.65 -46.87 8.43
C PHE A 819 -10.97 -47.92 7.35
N THR A 820 -11.87 -48.85 7.68
CA THR A 820 -12.30 -49.93 6.79
C THR A 820 -13.79 -49.83 6.45
N ASP A 821 -14.16 -50.32 5.27
CA ASP A 821 -15.56 -50.58 4.93
C ASP A 821 -16.09 -51.73 5.80
N VAL A 822 -17.14 -51.48 6.59
CA VAL A 822 -17.72 -52.48 7.50
C VAL A 822 -19.12 -52.89 7.07
N GLU A 823 -19.44 -54.19 7.17
CA GLU A 823 -20.75 -54.76 6.92
C GLU A 823 -21.38 -55.24 8.23
N PHE A 824 -22.48 -54.60 8.64
CA PHE A 824 -23.37 -55.10 9.69
C PHE A 824 -24.28 -56.18 9.09
N ARG A 825 -24.32 -57.36 9.71
CA ARG A 825 -25.09 -58.53 9.29
C ARG A 825 -26.08 -58.92 10.36
N PHE A 826 -27.37 -58.82 10.05
CA PHE A 826 -28.48 -59.27 10.88
C PHE A 826 -29.06 -60.56 10.27
N GLY A 827 -29.55 -61.47 11.10
CA GLY A 827 -30.13 -62.74 10.68
C GLY A 827 -31.45 -63.02 11.39
N ASP A 828 -32.37 -63.69 10.70
CA ASP A 828 -33.73 -64.00 11.19
C ASP A 828 -33.77 -64.39 12.66
N ASN A 829 -34.57 -63.67 13.44
CA ASN A 829 -34.77 -63.87 14.89
C ASN A 829 -33.47 -63.95 15.72
N GLY A 830 -32.42 -63.21 15.33
CA GLY A 830 -31.15 -63.18 16.05
C GLY A 830 -30.23 -64.38 15.77
N SER A 831 -30.50 -65.14 14.70
CA SER A 831 -29.66 -66.25 14.24
C SER A 831 -28.23 -65.84 13.88
N LEU A 832 -28.00 -64.56 13.54
CA LEU A 832 -26.69 -63.94 13.58
C LEU A 832 -26.56 -63.08 14.84
N THR A 833 -25.62 -63.47 15.70
CA THR A 833 -25.25 -62.75 16.92
C THR A 833 -23.73 -62.73 17.06
N GLN A 834 -23.22 -61.76 17.82
CA GLN A 834 -21.88 -61.77 18.37
C GLN A 834 -21.88 -61.21 19.79
N LYS A 835 -20.77 -61.45 20.50
CA LYS A 835 -20.49 -60.80 21.77
C LYS A 835 -20.11 -59.34 21.58
N ALA A 836 -20.50 -58.52 22.55
CA ALA A 836 -20.25 -57.09 22.60
C ALA A 836 -19.91 -56.65 24.03
N TYR A 837 -18.95 -55.73 24.15
CA TYR A 837 -18.49 -55.19 25.42
C TYR A 837 -19.51 -54.14 25.92
N ARG A 838 -20.25 -54.43 27.00
CA ARG A 838 -21.29 -53.51 27.53
C ARG A 838 -20.68 -52.48 28.49
N TYR A 839 -20.90 -51.20 28.20
CA TYR A 839 -20.43 -50.06 29.01
C TYR A 839 -21.61 -49.32 29.62
N ARG A 840 -21.74 -49.32 30.95
CA ARG A 840 -22.85 -48.67 31.67
C ARG A 840 -22.44 -47.33 32.25
N ARG A 841 -23.34 -46.33 32.18
CA ARG A 841 -23.20 -45.08 32.94
C ARG A 841 -23.31 -45.34 34.45
N MET A 842 -22.28 -44.95 35.20
CA MET A 842 -22.31 -44.87 36.66
C MET A 842 -22.75 -43.46 37.10
N GLY A 843 -23.33 -43.38 38.31
CA GLY A 843 -23.66 -42.09 38.94
C GLY A 843 -22.42 -41.31 39.37
N THR A 844 -22.59 -39.99 39.50
CA THR A 844 -21.56 -38.94 39.66
C THR A 844 -20.23 -39.39 40.30
N PRO A 845 -19.07 -39.23 39.61
CA PRO A 845 -18.90 -38.67 38.26
C PRO A 845 -19.51 -39.57 37.16
N ASN A 846 -19.85 -38.98 36.01
CA ASN A 846 -20.69 -39.59 34.97
C ASN A 846 -19.97 -40.64 34.10
N ASN A 847 -19.33 -41.61 34.73
CA ASN A 847 -18.34 -42.46 34.08
C ASN A 847 -18.99 -43.69 33.43
N TYR A 848 -18.64 -43.97 32.18
CA TYR A 848 -18.96 -45.25 31.55
C TYR A 848 -17.97 -46.31 32.01
N ARG A 849 -18.47 -47.45 32.51
CA ARG A 849 -17.64 -48.58 32.94
C ARG A 849 -18.09 -49.86 32.26
N PHE A 850 -17.12 -50.65 31.78
CA PHE A 850 -17.36 -52.02 31.34
C PHE A 850 -18.11 -52.80 32.43
N GLN A 851 -19.11 -53.59 32.04
CA GLN A 851 -19.90 -54.44 32.93
C GLN A 851 -19.63 -55.92 32.65
N ASP A 852 -19.92 -56.37 31.42
CA ASP A 852 -19.85 -57.75 30.99
C ASP A 852 -19.82 -57.86 29.45
N TYR A 853 -19.74 -59.10 28.95
CA TYR A 853 -19.66 -59.45 27.54
C TYR A 853 -20.96 -60.15 27.10
N THR A 854 -21.90 -59.35 26.58
CA THR A 854 -23.29 -59.76 26.28
C THR A 854 -23.54 -59.86 24.78
N ASN A 855 -24.67 -60.43 24.37
CA ASN A 855 -24.97 -60.70 22.97
C ASN A 855 -25.67 -59.51 22.30
N VAL A 856 -25.20 -59.13 21.10
CA VAL A 856 -25.93 -58.22 20.19
C VAL A 856 -26.59 -59.00 19.04
N PRO A 857 -27.73 -58.54 18.49
CA PRO A 857 -28.53 -59.28 17.49
C PRO A 857 -27.99 -59.14 16.05
N PHE A 858 -26.67 -59.04 15.90
CA PHE A 858 -25.98 -58.89 14.61
C PHE A 858 -24.52 -59.34 14.71
N GLN A 859 -23.82 -59.32 13.59
CA GLN A 859 -22.36 -59.39 13.50
C GLN A 859 -21.82 -58.21 12.70
N VAL A 860 -20.59 -57.76 12.98
CA VAL A 860 -19.93 -56.67 12.23
C VAL A 860 -18.64 -57.17 11.61
N TRP A 861 -18.43 -56.87 10.32
CA TRP A 861 -17.34 -57.43 9.52
C TRP A 861 -16.59 -56.35 8.74
N ASP A 862 -15.27 -56.28 8.86
CA ASP A 862 -14.41 -55.58 7.89
C ASP A 862 -14.46 -56.36 6.57
N VAL A 863 -15.00 -55.70 5.55
CA VAL A 863 -15.17 -56.21 4.18
C VAL A 863 -14.27 -55.47 3.17
N SER A 864 -13.29 -54.70 3.67
CA SER A 864 -12.44 -53.83 2.84
C SER A 864 -11.31 -54.54 2.09
N GLY A 865 -11.21 -55.87 2.24
CA GLY A 865 -10.21 -56.74 1.61
C GLY A 865 -10.79 -58.08 1.17
N ALA A 866 -10.01 -58.85 0.39
CA ALA A 866 -10.48 -60.07 -0.28
C ALA A 866 -10.91 -61.21 0.67
N THR A 867 -10.51 -61.17 1.93
CA THR A 867 -10.94 -62.08 3.00
C THR A 867 -11.59 -61.27 4.13
N PRO A 868 -12.93 -61.17 4.18
CA PRO A 868 -13.61 -60.47 5.25
C PRO A 868 -13.31 -61.06 6.63
N ARG A 869 -13.14 -60.19 7.63
CA ARG A 869 -12.92 -60.58 9.03
C ARG A 869 -14.00 -59.97 9.93
N GLN A 870 -14.43 -60.70 10.94
CA GLN A 870 -15.36 -60.18 11.94
C GLN A 870 -14.62 -59.22 12.89
N LEU A 871 -15.30 -58.20 13.42
CA LEU A 871 -14.73 -57.15 14.28
C LEU A 871 -15.32 -57.23 15.69
N ASN A 872 -14.54 -56.81 16.69
CA ASN A 872 -15.07 -56.55 18.03
C ASN A 872 -16.01 -55.33 18.01
N VAL A 873 -17.02 -55.34 18.88
CA VAL A 873 -17.90 -54.18 19.11
C VAL A 873 -18.14 -53.99 20.61
N GLY A 874 -18.33 -52.74 21.02
CA GLY A 874 -18.85 -52.39 22.34
C GLY A 874 -20.11 -51.57 22.21
N TYR A 875 -20.93 -51.46 23.27
CA TYR A 875 -22.06 -50.53 23.27
C TYR A 875 -22.32 -49.92 24.64
N ARG A 876 -22.97 -48.75 24.62
CA ARG A 876 -23.37 -47.99 25.80
C ARG A 876 -24.75 -48.42 26.26
N ASP A 877 -24.81 -49.07 27.42
CA ASP A 877 -26.03 -49.38 28.15
C ASP A 877 -26.37 -48.20 29.07
N ASN A 878 -27.40 -47.43 28.71
CA ASN A 878 -27.72 -46.17 29.38
C ASN A 878 -29.00 -46.25 30.25
N ASN A 879 -29.85 -47.26 30.03
CA ASN A 879 -31.01 -47.57 30.88
C ASN A 879 -30.73 -48.67 31.93
N ASN A 880 -29.59 -49.38 31.82
CA ASN A 880 -29.30 -50.63 32.53
C ASN A 880 -30.31 -51.75 32.19
N SER A 881 -30.58 -51.94 30.90
CA SER A 881 -31.34 -53.09 30.38
C SER A 881 -30.54 -54.39 30.43
N GLY A 882 -29.22 -54.30 30.27
CA GLY A 882 -28.32 -55.45 30.12
C GLY A 882 -28.24 -56.03 28.69
N ALA A 883 -29.14 -55.60 27.79
CA ALA A 883 -29.20 -55.91 26.37
C ALA A 883 -28.85 -54.68 25.53
N TRP A 884 -28.80 -54.79 24.19
CA TRP A 884 -28.71 -53.63 23.31
C TRP A 884 -30.10 -53.28 22.79
N GLU A 885 -30.62 -52.14 23.24
CA GLU A 885 -32.01 -51.70 23.05
C GLU A 885 -32.05 -50.32 22.35
N PRO A 886 -32.12 -50.26 21.00
CA PRO A 886 -32.05 -49.00 20.26
C PRO A 886 -33.27 -48.07 20.43
N SER A 887 -34.28 -48.46 21.22
CA SER A 887 -35.63 -47.89 21.22
C SER A 887 -36.00 -47.03 22.45
N GLY A 888 -35.05 -46.61 23.31
CA GLY A 888 -35.43 -45.83 24.50
C GLY A 888 -34.37 -45.05 25.28
N ALA A 889 -33.06 -45.25 25.09
CA ALA A 889 -32.08 -44.80 26.10
C ALA A 889 -30.87 -43.98 25.62
N LEU A 890 -30.70 -43.69 24.32
CA LEU A 890 -29.43 -43.25 23.72
C LEU A 890 -28.31 -44.29 23.96
N GLU A 891 -28.52 -45.48 23.39
CA GLU A 891 -27.51 -46.53 23.32
C GLU A 891 -26.66 -46.37 22.06
N ILE A 892 -25.38 -46.07 22.26
CA ILE A 892 -24.39 -45.88 21.21
C ILE A 892 -23.65 -47.20 21.02
N LEU A 893 -23.48 -47.62 19.76
CA LEU A 893 -22.69 -48.79 19.36
C LEU A 893 -21.31 -48.31 18.85
N PHE A 894 -20.25 -49.04 19.20
CA PHE A 894 -18.86 -48.71 18.93
C PHE A 894 -18.20 -49.88 18.18
N VAL A 895 -17.68 -49.67 16.98
CA VAL A 895 -17.03 -50.72 16.16
C VAL A 895 -15.51 -50.60 16.26
N ALA A 896 -14.86 -51.67 16.69
CA ALA A 896 -13.42 -51.72 16.86
C ALA A 896 -12.67 -51.88 15.52
N THR A 897 -11.37 -51.56 15.54
CA THR A 897 -10.42 -51.94 14.48
C THR A 897 -9.89 -53.36 14.69
N SER A 898 -9.96 -53.89 15.93
CA SER A 898 -9.55 -55.24 16.30
C SER A 898 -10.49 -56.33 15.77
N THR A 899 -9.89 -57.47 15.39
CA THR A 899 -10.62 -58.67 14.93
C THR A 899 -11.39 -59.29 16.09
N TYR A 900 -12.57 -59.84 15.81
CA TYR A 900 -13.45 -60.48 16.79
C TYR A 900 -12.78 -61.66 17.51
N ASP A 901 -12.91 -61.71 18.84
CA ASP A 901 -12.23 -62.68 19.71
C ASP A 901 -13.12 -63.84 20.22
N GLY A 902 -14.39 -63.89 19.80
CA GLY A 902 -15.32 -64.97 20.15
C GLY A 902 -15.94 -64.75 21.53
N ASP A 903 -16.01 -65.82 22.34
CA ASP A 903 -16.53 -65.76 23.72
C ASP A 903 -15.44 -65.42 24.77
N ASN A 904 -14.24 -65.02 24.35
CA ASN A 904 -13.09 -64.81 25.23
C ASN A 904 -12.75 -63.32 25.41
N PRO A 905 -13.23 -62.65 26.48
CA PRO A 905 -13.20 -61.18 26.61
C PRO A 905 -11.82 -60.56 26.92
N THR A 906 -10.73 -61.33 26.79
CA THR A 906 -9.40 -61.00 27.31
C THR A 906 -8.55 -60.13 26.39
N THR A 907 -8.94 -59.97 25.12
CA THR A 907 -8.22 -59.18 24.11
C THR A 907 -8.65 -57.71 24.01
N PHE A 908 -9.79 -57.34 24.60
CA PHE A 908 -10.35 -55.98 24.49
C PHE A 908 -10.97 -55.49 25.83
N THR A 909 -10.49 -56.00 26.96
CA THR A 909 -10.83 -55.48 28.30
C THR A 909 -9.96 -54.27 28.66
N TYR A 910 -10.48 -53.07 28.43
CA TYR A 910 -9.89 -51.86 29.02
C TYR A 910 -10.15 -51.79 30.54
N GLY A 911 -9.27 -51.06 31.25
CA GLY A 911 -9.11 -51.15 32.71
C GLY A 911 -10.40 -50.95 33.53
N THR A 912 -10.48 -51.65 34.66
CA THR A 912 -11.68 -51.79 35.52
C THR A 912 -12.17 -50.50 36.20
N THR A 913 -11.58 -49.34 35.90
CA THR A 913 -12.08 -48.02 36.30
C THR A 913 -11.65 -46.97 35.27
N VAL A 914 -12.60 -46.44 34.51
CA VAL A 914 -12.46 -45.15 33.82
C VAL A 914 -12.44 -44.04 34.89
N GLY A 915 -11.41 -43.18 34.83
CA GLY A 915 -11.08 -42.17 35.85
C GLY A 915 -12.14 -41.09 36.06
N SER A 916 -11.98 -40.27 37.10
CA SER A 916 -12.95 -39.23 37.53
C SER A 916 -13.37 -38.24 36.45
N ASP A 917 -12.52 -38.06 35.45
CA ASP A 917 -12.65 -37.10 34.37
C ASP A 917 -13.05 -37.84 33.08
N ALA A 918 -14.07 -37.34 32.38
CA ALA A 918 -14.98 -38.15 31.55
C ALA A 918 -14.42 -38.75 30.24
N ASN A 919 -13.10 -38.69 30.03
CA ASN A 919 -12.50 -38.50 28.71
C ASN A 919 -11.67 -39.70 28.18
N SER A 920 -11.64 -40.83 28.89
CA SER A 920 -10.71 -41.95 28.63
C SER A 920 -11.36 -43.28 28.23
N ILE A 921 -12.18 -43.26 27.18
CA ILE A 921 -12.20 -44.40 26.24
C ILE A 921 -11.05 -44.15 25.26
N PRO A 922 -10.06 -45.04 25.11
CA PRO A 922 -9.06 -44.92 24.04
C PRO A 922 -9.74 -45.13 22.69
N LEU A 923 -10.06 -44.03 22.00
CA LEU A 923 -10.76 -44.09 20.72
C LEU A 923 -9.87 -44.60 19.58
N GLY A 924 -8.56 -44.76 19.84
CA GLY A 924 -7.53 -45.32 18.96
C GLY A 924 -7.84 -46.71 18.41
N ASP A 925 -8.65 -47.49 19.14
CA ASP A 925 -9.06 -48.84 18.75
C ASP A 925 -10.45 -48.90 18.11
N PHE A 926 -11.12 -47.75 17.90
CA PHE A 926 -12.49 -47.67 17.36
C PHE A 926 -12.54 -46.86 16.06
N GLN A 927 -13.10 -47.44 15.00
CA GLN A 927 -13.19 -46.77 13.68
C GLN A 927 -14.51 -46.04 13.44
N LEU A 928 -15.62 -46.53 14.01
CA LEU A 928 -16.98 -46.05 13.74
C LEU A 928 -17.87 -46.14 14.98
N LEU A 929 -18.74 -45.14 15.19
CA LEU A 929 -19.87 -45.20 16.13
C LEU A 929 -21.20 -45.12 15.40
N ALA A 930 -22.21 -45.81 15.91
CA ALA A 930 -23.60 -45.68 15.48
C ALA A 930 -24.51 -45.34 16.67
N GLU A 931 -25.31 -44.30 16.53
CA GLU A 931 -26.35 -43.88 17.47
C GLU A 931 -27.73 -44.17 16.84
N TRP A 932 -28.61 -44.81 17.61
CA TRP A 932 -30.04 -45.01 17.28
C TRP A 932 -30.43 -45.91 16.07
N VAL A 933 -31.64 -46.47 16.19
CA VAL A 933 -32.49 -46.91 15.07
C VAL A 933 -33.91 -46.43 15.39
N SER A 934 -34.40 -45.39 14.70
CA SER A 934 -35.58 -44.67 15.16
C SER A 934 -36.91 -45.35 14.84
N ALA A 935 -37.44 -46.13 15.79
CA ALA A 935 -38.84 -46.51 15.86
C ALA A 935 -39.34 -46.57 17.31
N ASN A 936 -40.32 -45.72 17.66
CA ASN A 936 -41.00 -45.82 18.95
C ASN A 936 -41.87 -47.08 18.97
N GLY A 937 -41.56 -48.02 19.87
CA GLY A 937 -42.50 -49.05 20.32
C GLY A 937 -42.78 -50.23 19.38
N VAL A 938 -41.92 -50.52 18.39
CA VAL A 938 -42.05 -51.75 17.58
C VAL A 938 -40.72 -52.48 17.43
N ALA A 939 -40.51 -53.53 18.22
CA ALA A 939 -39.44 -54.50 18.04
C ALA A 939 -39.79 -55.48 16.88
N ALA A 940 -39.96 -54.94 15.67
CA ALA A 940 -40.39 -55.70 14.51
C ALA A 940 -39.23 -56.50 13.88
N ASP A 941 -39.01 -57.72 14.37
CA ASP A 941 -38.59 -58.86 13.53
C ASP A 941 -37.36 -58.58 12.63
N ILE A 942 -36.16 -58.55 13.23
CA ILE A 942 -34.92 -58.31 12.48
C ILE A 942 -34.56 -59.53 11.62
N ARG A 943 -35.04 -59.52 10.38
CA ARG A 943 -34.80 -60.55 9.35
C ARG A 943 -33.48 -60.35 8.60
N GLU A 944 -33.03 -61.41 7.93
CA GLU A 944 -31.78 -61.47 7.14
C GLU A 944 -31.53 -60.15 6.37
N SER A 945 -30.60 -59.34 6.87
CA SER A 945 -30.34 -57.97 6.38
C SER A 945 -28.86 -57.64 6.48
N ARG A 946 -28.33 -56.88 5.52
CA ARG A 946 -26.93 -56.44 5.50
C ARG A 946 -26.81 -54.96 5.16
N ILE A 947 -26.01 -54.24 5.94
CA ILE A 947 -25.76 -52.80 5.80
C ILE A 947 -24.25 -52.57 5.69
N LEU A 948 -23.81 -52.01 4.57
CA LEU A 948 -22.44 -51.53 4.36
C LEU A 948 -22.34 -50.09 4.88
N VAL A 949 -21.36 -49.84 5.75
CA VAL A 949 -21.00 -48.51 6.23
C VAL A 949 -19.54 -48.26 5.83
N SER A 950 -19.34 -47.22 5.02
CA SER A 950 -18.05 -46.89 4.41
C SER A 950 -17.59 -45.52 4.90
N PRO A 951 -16.49 -45.41 5.66
CA PRO A 951 -15.83 -44.13 5.92
C PRO A 951 -15.22 -43.55 4.63
N ASN A 952 -14.94 -42.24 4.65
CA ASN A 952 -14.01 -41.61 3.71
C ASN A 952 -12.59 -42.11 4.00
N ARG A 953 -11.82 -42.39 2.95
CA ARG A 953 -10.41 -42.74 3.04
C ARG A 953 -9.61 -41.46 2.83
N VAL A 954 -9.15 -40.86 3.93
CA VAL A 954 -8.40 -39.59 3.90
C VAL A 954 -7.01 -39.79 3.27
N LEU A 955 -6.32 -38.68 2.96
CA LEU A 955 -4.95 -38.71 2.46
C LEU A 955 -4.00 -39.28 3.52
N THR A 956 -3.02 -40.08 3.09
CA THR A 956 -1.98 -40.64 3.95
C THR A 956 -0.59 -40.46 3.34
N VAL A 957 0.46 -40.63 4.14
CA VAL A 957 1.86 -40.68 3.67
C VAL A 957 2.17 -41.81 2.66
N ASN A 958 1.22 -42.73 2.43
CA ASN A 958 1.33 -43.80 1.44
C ASN A 958 0.65 -43.44 0.10
N ASP A 959 -0.14 -42.38 0.04
CA ASP A 959 -0.81 -41.95 -1.20
C ASP A 959 0.18 -41.16 -2.07
N ILE A 960 0.27 -41.53 -3.34
CA ILE A 960 1.17 -40.92 -4.32
C ILE A 960 0.39 -40.67 -5.61
N TYR A 961 0.33 -39.42 -6.04
CA TYR A 961 -0.26 -39.04 -7.32
C TYR A 961 0.87 -38.75 -8.31
N THR A 962 0.94 -39.48 -9.43
CA THR A 962 1.98 -39.36 -10.45
C THR A 962 1.36 -38.85 -11.75
N PHE A 963 2.01 -37.91 -12.43
CA PHE A 963 1.51 -37.37 -13.69
C PHE A 963 2.65 -36.84 -14.58
N THR A 964 2.32 -36.43 -15.80
CA THR A 964 3.23 -35.75 -16.74
C THR A 964 2.46 -34.69 -17.51
N ALA A 965 3.00 -33.47 -17.58
CA ALA A 965 2.44 -32.37 -18.37
C ALA A 965 3.25 -32.23 -19.67
N PRO A 966 2.74 -32.67 -20.84
CA PRO A 966 3.52 -32.70 -22.08
C PRO A 966 4.00 -31.30 -22.50
N ALA A 967 5.26 -31.21 -22.94
CA ALA A 967 5.84 -29.97 -23.42
C ALA A 967 5.27 -29.56 -24.80
N PRO A 968 5.31 -28.26 -25.16
CA PRO A 968 5.13 -27.83 -26.54
C PRO A 968 6.09 -28.56 -27.47
N THR A 969 5.58 -28.97 -28.63
CA THR A 969 6.38 -29.66 -29.65
C THR A 969 6.71 -28.70 -30.79
N GLN A 970 7.95 -28.72 -31.29
CA GLN A 970 8.36 -27.99 -32.49
C GLN A 970 8.62 -28.99 -33.62
N ASN A 971 8.00 -28.78 -34.79
CA ASN A 971 8.11 -29.69 -35.92
C ASN A 971 8.25 -28.95 -37.26
N LEU A 972 9.32 -29.25 -38.00
CA LEU A 972 9.65 -28.63 -39.28
C LEU A 972 8.62 -28.91 -40.38
N GLN A 973 7.99 -30.09 -40.39
CA GLN A 973 6.93 -30.39 -41.37
C GLN A 973 5.64 -29.65 -41.03
N THR A 974 5.33 -29.49 -39.73
CA THR A 974 4.23 -28.63 -39.29
C THR A 974 4.49 -27.17 -39.70
N ALA A 975 5.71 -26.65 -39.49
CA ALA A 975 6.09 -25.30 -39.92
C ALA A 975 5.93 -25.10 -41.45
N LYS A 976 6.29 -26.11 -42.26
CA LYS A 976 6.07 -26.09 -43.72
C LYS A 976 4.58 -26.05 -44.10
N ASN A 977 3.72 -26.76 -43.37
CA ASN A 977 2.28 -26.71 -43.57
C ASN A 977 1.72 -25.32 -43.18
N ASP A 978 2.22 -24.76 -42.08
CA ASP A 978 1.85 -23.46 -41.51
C ASP A 978 2.20 -22.26 -42.40
N VAL A 979 3.12 -22.40 -43.36
CA VAL A 979 3.33 -21.42 -44.46
C VAL A 979 2.01 -21.05 -45.14
N SER A 980 1.05 -21.98 -45.23
CA SER A 980 -0.30 -21.70 -45.77
C SER A 980 -1.06 -20.60 -45.02
N GLN A 981 -0.78 -20.38 -43.73
CA GLN A 981 -1.45 -19.39 -42.87
C GLN A 981 -0.87 -17.97 -42.96
N ILE A 982 0.42 -17.80 -43.35
CA ILE A 982 1.10 -16.49 -43.46
C ILE A 982 0.26 -15.48 -44.25
N ASN A 983 -0.04 -14.33 -43.65
CA ASN A 983 -0.84 -13.28 -44.28
C ASN A 983 -0.28 -11.89 -43.93
N VAL A 984 -1.00 -10.83 -44.32
CA VAL A 984 -0.67 -9.44 -44.03
C VAL A 984 -1.94 -8.63 -43.78
N PHE A 985 -1.93 -7.75 -42.78
CA PHE A 985 -3.08 -6.96 -42.35
C PHE A 985 -2.69 -5.52 -41.95
N PRO A 986 -3.60 -4.53 -42.09
CA PRO A 986 -4.83 -4.58 -42.88
C PRO A 986 -4.52 -4.75 -44.37
N ASN A 987 -5.38 -5.47 -45.09
CA ASN A 987 -5.25 -5.72 -46.53
C ASN A 987 -6.67 -5.83 -47.15
N PRO A 988 -7.17 -4.80 -47.85
CA PRO A 988 -6.50 -3.55 -48.19
C PRO A 988 -6.10 -2.71 -46.96
N TYR A 989 -4.95 -2.04 -47.05
CA TYR A 989 -4.66 -0.87 -46.23
C TYR A 989 -5.46 0.31 -46.81
N TYR A 990 -6.27 0.99 -45.99
CA TYR A 990 -7.21 2.00 -46.46
C TYR A 990 -7.12 3.28 -45.64
N GLY A 991 -6.16 4.14 -46.01
CA GLY A 991 -5.85 5.41 -45.36
C GLY A 991 -5.11 5.26 -44.03
N VAL A 992 -5.62 4.40 -43.16
CA VAL A 992 -5.18 4.24 -41.76
C VAL A 992 -5.20 2.77 -41.34
N ASN A 993 -4.39 2.45 -40.34
CA ASN A 993 -4.45 1.22 -39.53
C ASN A 993 -4.74 1.61 -38.07
N THR A 994 -5.57 0.86 -37.34
CA THR A 994 -6.09 1.24 -36.00
C THR A 994 -5.01 1.36 -34.93
N GLU A 995 -3.81 0.85 -35.18
CA GLU A 995 -2.61 0.97 -34.33
C GLU A 995 -1.74 2.21 -34.65
N GLU A 996 -2.12 3.05 -35.61
CA GLU A 996 -1.32 4.20 -36.03
C GLU A 996 -1.57 5.42 -35.16
N ILE A 997 -0.61 5.71 -34.26
CA ILE A 997 -0.70 6.85 -33.33
C ILE A 997 -0.57 8.23 -34.00
N ASN A 998 -0.18 8.30 -35.28
CA ASN A 998 -0.18 9.53 -36.08
C ASN A 998 -0.09 9.25 -37.61
N LYS A 999 -0.50 10.23 -38.41
CA LYS A 999 -0.57 10.16 -39.90
C LYS A 999 0.75 9.89 -40.64
N TYR A 1000 1.90 9.88 -39.94
CA TYR A 1000 3.23 9.65 -40.51
C TYR A 1000 3.80 8.25 -40.24
N GLN A 1001 3.32 7.55 -39.20
CA GLN A 1001 3.79 6.20 -38.84
C GLN A 1001 2.91 5.11 -39.45
N ARG A 1002 2.76 5.14 -40.77
CA ARG A 1002 1.87 4.23 -41.51
C ARG A 1002 2.45 2.83 -41.59
N PHE A 1003 1.65 1.76 -41.42
CA PHE A 1003 2.17 0.39 -41.59
C PHE A 1003 1.13 -0.71 -41.84
N VAL A 1004 1.60 -1.81 -42.44
CA VAL A 1004 0.94 -3.13 -42.44
C VAL A 1004 1.80 -4.16 -41.70
N THR A 1005 1.16 -5.17 -41.11
CA THR A 1005 1.80 -6.25 -40.34
C THR A 1005 1.66 -7.57 -41.09
N PHE A 1006 2.79 -8.18 -41.44
CA PHE A 1006 2.85 -9.60 -41.84
C PHE A 1006 2.78 -10.48 -40.58
N ASN A 1007 2.07 -11.60 -40.64
CA ASN A 1007 1.88 -12.52 -39.53
C ASN A 1007 2.17 -13.98 -39.89
N HIS A 1008 2.20 -14.83 -38.86
CA HIS A 1008 2.52 -16.25 -38.93
C HIS A 1008 3.87 -16.57 -39.63
N LEU A 1009 4.81 -15.62 -39.61
CA LEU A 1009 6.14 -15.80 -40.16
C LEU A 1009 6.97 -16.70 -39.23
N PRO A 1010 7.83 -17.59 -39.76
CA PRO A 1010 8.85 -18.24 -38.96
C PRO A 1010 9.90 -17.23 -38.49
N ASP A 1011 10.78 -17.66 -37.58
CA ASP A 1011 11.85 -16.85 -36.98
C ASP A 1011 12.71 -16.12 -38.02
N ASN A 1012 13.09 -16.79 -39.10
CA ASN A 1012 13.86 -16.23 -40.20
C ASN A 1012 13.04 -16.15 -41.50
N ALA A 1013 12.90 -14.95 -42.05
CA ALA A 1013 12.21 -14.71 -43.32
C ALA A 1013 12.77 -13.49 -44.07
N ILE A 1014 12.78 -13.55 -45.40
CA ILE A 1014 13.11 -12.42 -46.27
C ILE A 1014 11.86 -12.02 -47.04
N ILE A 1015 11.38 -10.79 -46.85
CA ILE A 1015 10.21 -10.25 -47.54
C ILE A 1015 10.68 -9.24 -48.57
N ARG A 1016 10.37 -9.48 -49.86
CA ARG A 1016 10.61 -8.56 -50.97
C ARG A 1016 9.29 -8.01 -51.46
N ILE A 1017 9.13 -6.70 -51.41
CA ILE A 1017 7.96 -6.01 -51.94
C ILE A 1017 8.25 -5.57 -53.37
N PHE A 1018 7.32 -5.86 -54.28
CA PHE A 1018 7.34 -5.44 -55.68
C PHE A 1018 6.06 -4.67 -56.04
N ASN A 1019 6.12 -3.78 -57.01
CA ASN A 1019 4.91 -3.25 -57.67
C ASN A 1019 4.46 -4.17 -58.82
N LEU A 1020 3.30 -3.88 -59.44
CA LEU A 1020 2.80 -4.67 -60.58
C LEU A 1020 3.72 -4.68 -61.83
N ALA A 1021 4.68 -3.77 -61.94
CA ALA A 1021 5.67 -3.75 -63.02
C ALA A 1021 6.92 -4.61 -62.72
N GLY A 1022 6.95 -5.32 -61.58
CA GLY A 1022 8.07 -6.15 -61.16
C GLY A 1022 9.26 -5.39 -60.58
N VAL A 1023 9.12 -4.07 -60.34
CA VAL A 1023 10.17 -3.26 -59.70
C VAL A 1023 10.18 -3.56 -58.21
N GLN A 1024 11.33 -3.94 -57.65
CA GLN A 1024 11.51 -4.16 -56.21
C GLN A 1024 11.46 -2.80 -55.50
N ILE A 1025 10.55 -2.67 -54.54
CA ILE A 1025 10.25 -1.44 -53.80
C ILE A 1025 10.96 -1.43 -52.45
N ARG A 1026 11.02 -2.58 -51.78
CA ARG A 1026 11.74 -2.78 -50.52
C ARG A 1026 12.14 -4.22 -50.28
N VAL A 1027 13.24 -4.44 -49.56
CA VAL A 1027 13.59 -5.72 -48.93
C VAL A 1027 13.53 -5.56 -47.41
N MET A 1028 12.97 -6.55 -46.73
CA MET A 1028 12.96 -6.65 -45.28
C MET A 1028 13.50 -8.02 -44.87
N ARG A 1029 14.20 -8.08 -43.73
CA ARG A 1029 14.71 -9.33 -43.16
C ARG A 1029 14.22 -9.46 -41.73
N LYS A 1030 13.56 -10.58 -41.45
CA LYS A 1030 13.21 -11.02 -40.11
C LYS A 1030 14.28 -11.99 -39.62
N ASP A 1031 14.71 -11.75 -38.40
CA ASP A 1031 15.58 -12.59 -37.57
C ASP A 1031 14.97 -12.52 -36.16
N ALA A 1032 14.85 -13.66 -35.48
CA ALA A 1032 14.31 -13.73 -34.13
C ALA A 1032 15.11 -12.90 -33.11
N SER A 1033 16.41 -12.64 -33.33
CA SER A 1033 17.21 -11.80 -32.44
C SER A 1033 16.78 -10.32 -32.45
N ALA A 1034 16.31 -9.83 -33.60
CA ALA A 1034 15.92 -8.44 -33.82
C ALA A 1034 14.40 -8.22 -33.86
N SER A 1035 13.61 -9.27 -34.04
CA SER A 1035 12.15 -9.26 -34.07
C SER A 1035 11.61 -10.66 -33.74
N PRO A 1036 11.50 -11.03 -32.45
CA PRO A 1036 10.97 -12.34 -32.02
C PRO A 1036 9.48 -12.50 -32.32
N GLY A 1037 8.96 -13.72 -32.15
CA GLY A 1037 7.55 -14.07 -32.43
C GLY A 1037 7.21 -14.04 -33.93
N GLN A 1038 5.94 -14.20 -34.30
CA GLN A 1038 5.55 -14.45 -35.69
C GLN A 1038 5.26 -13.22 -36.58
N PHE A 1039 5.51 -12.00 -36.08
CA PHE A 1039 5.14 -10.75 -36.77
C PHE A 1039 6.31 -10.04 -37.46
N MET A 1040 6.00 -9.20 -38.45
CA MET A 1040 6.89 -8.18 -39.00
C MET A 1040 6.08 -7.00 -39.57
N ARG A 1041 6.42 -5.75 -39.23
CA ARG A 1041 5.75 -4.55 -39.77
C ARG A 1041 6.50 -3.97 -40.98
N TRP A 1042 5.77 -3.59 -42.02
CA TRP A 1042 6.24 -2.75 -43.11
C TRP A 1042 5.64 -1.35 -42.98
N ASP A 1043 6.50 -0.36 -42.78
CA ASP A 1043 6.23 1.09 -42.66
C ASP A 1043 5.65 1.79 -43.92
N LEU A 1044 5.20 1.02 -44.91
CA LEU A 1044 4.75 1.50 -46.22
C LEU A 1044 5.72 2.47 -46.93
N ALA A 1045 7.02 2.39 -46.63
CA ALA A 1045 8.07 3.14 -47.32
C ALA A 1045 8.95 2.23 -48.19
N ASN A 1046 9.58 2.80 -49.22
CA ASN A 1046 10.55 2.11 -50.08
C ASN A 1046 11.93 1.98 -49.40
N GLU A 1047 12.90 1.37 -50.10
CA GLU A 1047 14.29 1.21 -49.64
C GLU A 1047 15.01 2.55 -49.32
N SER A 1048 14.48 3.69 -49.80
CA SER A 1048 14.99 5.05 -49.52
C SER A 1048 14.22 5.79 -48.42
N GLY A 1049 13.33 5.11 -47.70
CA GLY A 1049 12.50 5.72 -46.64
C GLY A 1049 11.37 6.62 -47.13
N LEU A 1050 11.07 6.64 -48.44
CA LEU A 1050 9.99 7.44 -49.01
C LEU A 1050 8.67 6.63 -49.04
N PRO A 1051 7.53 7.19 -48.59
CA PRO A 1051 6.23 6.52 -48.64
C PRO A 1051 5.84 6.03 -50.05
N VAL A 1052 5.29 4.83 -50.14
CA VAL A 1052 4.86 4.25 -51.42
C VAL A 1052 3.47 4.75 -51.83
N GLY A 1053 3.26 4.99 -53.12
CA GLY A 1053 1.98 5.47 -53.64
C GLY A 1053 0.86 4.43 -53.55
N SER A 1054 -0.39 4.89 -53.62
CA SER A 1054 -1.56 4.01 -53.68
C SER A 1054 -1.49 3.06 -54.89
N GLY A 1055 -1.74 1.77 -54.69
CA GLY A 1055 -1.63 0.76 -55.73
C GLY A 1055 -1.65 -0.68 -55.22
N LEU A 1056 -1.43 -1.61 -56.14
CA LEU A 1056 -1.28 -3.04 -55.86
C LEU A 1056 0.20 -3.42 -55.80
N TYR A 1057 0.54 -4.18 -54.76
CA TYR A 1057 1.89 -4.66 -54.47
C TYR A 1057 1.89 -6.19 -54.30
N ILE A 1058 3.06 -6.79 -54.51
CA ILE A 1058 3.30 -8.23 -54.38
C ILE A 1058 4.42 -8.42 -53.37
N ALA A 1059 4.17 -9.19 -52.30
CA ALA A 1059 5.21 -9.60 -51.37
C ALA A 1059 5.66 -11.03 -51.69
N HIS A 1060 6.91 -11.20 -52.09
CA HIS A 1060 7.58 -12.50 -52.14
C HIS A 1060 8.26 -12.75 -50.80
N ILE A 1061 7.89 -13.84 -50.12
CA ILE A 1061 8.37 -14.22 -48.80
C ILE A 1061 9.22 -15.49 -48.98
N GLU A 1062 10.53 -15.36 -48.81
CA GLU A 1062 11.49 -16.46 -48.77
C GLU A 1062 11.69 -16.90 -47.31
N MET A 1063 11.59 -18.20 -47.03
CA MET A 1063 11.79 -18.80 -45.70
C MET A 1063 12.87 -19.89 -45.81
N PRO A 1064 14.17 -19.51 -45.71
CA PRO A 1064 15.29 -20.40 -46.02
C PRO A 1064 15.28 -21.70 -45.21
N ASP A 1065 15.06 -21.59 -43.89
CA ASP A 1065 15.09 -22.70 -42.93
C ASP A 1065 13.97 -23.72 -43.20
N LEU A 1066 12.84 -23.27 -43.76
CA LEU A 1066 11.73 -24.12 -44.19
C LEU A 1066 11.91 -24.67 -45.61
N GLY A 1067 12.89 -24.16 -46.38
CA GLY A 1067 13.03 -24.44 -47.81
C GLY A 1067 11.80 -24.02 -48.62
N ALA A 1068 11.09 -22.96 -48.20
CA ALA A 1068 9.76 -22.61 -48.70
C ALA A 1068 9.67 -21.14 -49.14
N THR A 1069 8.70 -20.86 -50.01
CA THR A 1069 8.38 -19.51 -50.51
C THR A 1069 6.87 -19.28 -50.52
N LYS A 1070 6.42 -18.05 -50.25
CA LYS A 1070 5.01 -17.64 -50.44
C LYS A 1070 4.91 -16.30 -51.17
N VAL A 1071 3.84 -16.14 -51.95
CA VAL A 1071 3.46 -14.88 -52.58
C VAL A 1071 2.16 -14.36 -51.95
N LEU A 1072 2.18 -13.12 -51.46
CA LEU A 1072 0.99 -12.38 -51.06
C LEU A 1072 0.74 -11.20 -52.01
N LYS A 1073 -0.53 -10.81 -52.14
CA LYS A 1073 -0.97 -9.61 -52.88
C LYS A 1073 -1.50 -8.60 -51.86
N LEU A 1074 -1.07 -7.35 -51.99
CA LEU A 1074 -1.43 -6.26 -51.09
C LEU A 1074 -2.08 -5.13 -51.88
N ALA A 1075 -3.14 -4.56 -51.34
CA ALA A 1075 -3.72 -3.31 -51.84
C ALA A 1075 -3.43 -2.20 -50.82
N ILE A 1076 -2.73 -1.14 -51.26
CA ILE A 1076 -2.43 0.03 -50.43
C ILE A 1076 -3.18 1.22 -51.01
N VAL A 1077 -4.02 1.87 -50.19
CA VAL A 1077 -4.62 3.17 -50.48
C VAL A 1077 -4.11 4.15 -49.44
N GLN A 1078 -3.20 5.03 -49.84
CA GLN A 1078 -2.72 6.14 -49.01
C GLN A 1078 -3.81 7.22 -48.91
N GLU A 1079 -3.88 7.90 -47.77
CA GLU A 1079 -4.65 9.16 -47.68
C GLU A 1079 -4.12 10.22 -48.65
N GLN A 1080 -4.99 11.15 -49.03
CA GLN A 1080 -4.63 12.31 -49.84
C GLN A 1080 -3.65 13.21 -49.06
N GLN A 1081 -2.41 13.31 -49.54
CA GLN A 1081 -1.41 14.23 -48.99
C GLN A 1081 -1.77 15.67 -49.34
N ILE A 1082 -2.43 16.36 -48.41
CA ILE A 1082 -2.70 17.80 -48.47
C ILE A 1082 -1.61 18.51 -47.66
N LEU A 1083 -1.04 19.58 -48.22
CA LEU A 1083 -0.13 20.48 -47.49
C LEU A 1083 -0.93 21.25 -46.44
N ASP A 1084 -0.62 21.06 -45.15
CA ASP A 1084 -1.33 21.71 -44.04
C ASP A 1084 -1.26 23.26 -44.09
N ARG A 1085 -0.28 23.84 -44.80
CA ARG A 1085 -0.25 25.24 -45.25
C ARG A 1085 0.45 25.39 -46.60
N TYR A 1086 0.04 26.41 -47.36
CA TYR A 1086 0.78 27.04 -48.45
C TYR A 1086 1.39 28.36 -47.95
#